data_AF-A0A1Y5FCX7-F1
#
_entry.id   AF-A0A1Y5FCX7-F1
#
_cell.length_a   1.000
_cell.length_b   1.000
_cell.length_c   1.000
_cell.angle_alpha   90.00
_cell.angle_beta   90.00
_cell.angle_gamma   90.00
#
_symmetry.space_group_name_H-M   'P 1'
#
loop_
_entity.id
_entity.type
_entity.pdbx_description
1 polymer ?
#
loop_
_entity_poly.entity_id
_entity_poly.type
_entity_poly.pdbx_seq_one_letter_code
_entity_poly.pdbx_strand_id
1 'polypeptide(L)'
;MQKILLIATLFIGFIGSSTAAPREWMSVDSSSTKFELNNMRFSNRARCALDSKVPTDSAFLLVTNTDVAKAVYRLAKLRGEDTNTLTKYGIEVFRYSVVQMIQLIHEKIMNRELPLLSADTTNDDLHIPAEYKNVMLSCKNDEYCSGLDDYIAKLWKIGSRKVPAATKVVNFYDVDNFHSKDSYILEKNFKKHQYNTELKCHYLKKFSPLQAHLYGTKPDKAALESIARAALDSSTFLAECNDVEAQKNLQVAAYQLEITNLHDRRWKKKGFDYWNSVKLYFSWAFRNAPEMKQIASPFASVFKGVAVEDAVMIVPNGCKSITAPKCDGDYLAQQAMREFAKEDFRENALDLDVLSSVPEGPQDDLLADPFTSVNIDELDLGGFANAESWLANFRENFAGTRALMKKKLIHAVSTLNIAKAKLDPKKVTDLLEKRFSVLINSVGTTSPELDQLKNELYYLCAEYSFADHNEFSFLKGKLKLLRETTLIDGLAGEISVEKTKVLFDYYSKIADKVMSGCAALDQKQIWNDSFTLDKTGFSTWYISKVYESKFKSTLKEKNLEYLKTNKPLIAWKAYADTAALEDVICTNASDCSRNILKSIVDLYSVTQYAATFWSMQQEINTPALFNPYAERTACKVYDPWYKTKSVLFNLFSDMSQAALSVAAPGMIYGRFDLKPGQVVSFNQLVKDGRISYDTNYERTRVTTSLVADFGPLLGVPCAVSLSRTNFNPYDSYRFAGISVGACHSNEDNNLNVRTASDIDPNASTTHSECIACKLNFETVTNSLVHLSTDVGPTFFLFRAVFRLYKGLKDPHNIPRSWEANPNFISETYRRFGEIPKRCVRSLRKGKRCLANSCETNVAEAITDKLKGVIEKMYAPKNGTATVKLSTCNKEIKLRTNSRNNTNGCRIGKIKVPVSCSSIIKE
;
A
#
# COMPACT_ATOMS: atom_id res chain seq x y z
N MET A 1 -75.86 -33.71 7.02
CA MET A 1 -75.28 -35.02 7.38
C MET A 1 -74.62 -35.66 6.14
N GLN A 2 -73.62 -34.97 5.58
CA GLN A 2 -72.75 -35.33 4.44
C GLN A 2 -71.76 -34.16 4.35
N LYS A 3 -70.45 -34.41 4.22
CA LYS A 3 -69.30 -33.45 4.08
C LYS A 3 -68.20 -33.47 5.17
N ILE A 4 -67.89 -34.60 5.82
CA ILE A 4 -66.64 -34.71 6.63
C ILE A 4 -65.75 -35.92 6.27
N LEU A 5 -66.12 -36.78 5.31
CA LEU A 5 -65.35 -38.01 5.02
C LEU A 5 -64.54 -38.02 3.71
N LEU A 6 -64.24 -36.86 3.12
CA LEU A 6 -63.51 -36.76 1.83
C LEU A 6 -62.23 -35.90 1.87
N ILE A 7 -61.82 -35.42 3.05
CA ILE A 7 -60.59 -34.62 3.22
C ILE A 7 -59.44 -35.44 3.86
N ALA A 8 -59.72 -36.63 4.42
CA ALA A 8 -58.70 -37.45 5.07
C ALA A 8 -57.86 -38.32 4.10
N THR A 9 -58.29 -38.52 2.85
CA THR A 9 -57.59 -39.36 1.86
C THR A 9 -56.79 -38.59 0.80
N LEU A 10 -56.81 -37.25 0.83
CA LEU A 10 -55.97 -36.41 -0.03
C LEU A 10 -54.72 -35.84 0.68
N PHE A 11 -54.55 -36.09 1.98
CA PHE A 11 -53.38 -35.67 2.77
C PHE A 11 -52.34 -36.77 3.05
N ILE A 12 -52.51 -37.98 2.51
CA ILE A 12 -51.52 -39.08 2.63
C ILE A 12 -50.72 -39.27 1.32
N GLY A 13 -51.00 -38.51 0.27
CA GLY A 13 -50.36 -38.64 -1.05
C GLY A 13 -49.15 -37.73 -1.35
N PHE A 14 -48.71 -36.88 -0.41
CA PHE A 14 -47.58 -35.95 -0.63
C PHE A 14 -46.57 -35.88 0.53
N ILE A 15 -46.42 -36.97 1.29
CA ILE A 15 -45.14 -37.29 1.94
C ILE A 15 -44.44 -38.33 1.06
N GLY A 16 -44.26 -37.95 -0.20
CA GLY A 16 -43.21 -38.50 -1.03
C GLY A 16 -41.91 -38.09 -0.38
N SER A 17 -41.46 -38.91 0.56
CA SER A 17 -40.09 -38.98 1.00
C SER A 17 -39.27 -39.05 -0.27
N SER A 18 -38.70 -37.93 -0.71
CA SER A 18 -37.53 -37.99 -1.56
C SER A 18 -36.45 -38.60 -0.67
N THR A 19 -36.47 -39.93 -0.52
CA THR A 19 -35.26 -40.72 -0.45
C THR A 19 -34.55 -40.42 -1.76
N ALA A 20 -33.92 -39.24 -1.81
CA ALA A 20 -32.89 -38.95 -2.76
C ALA A 20 -31.94 -40.11 -2.60
N ALA A 21 -31.92 -41.00 -3.60
CA ALA A 21 -30.86 -41.97 -3.74
C ALA A 21 -29.55 -41.24 -3.40
N PRO A 22 -28.69 -41.80 -2.54
CA PRO A 22 -27.44 -41.16 -2.19
C PRO A 22 -26.75 -40.85 -3.51
N ARG A 23 -26.69 -39.57 -3.90
CA ARG A 23 -26.01 -39.17 -5.13
C ARG A 23 -24.61 -39.73 -4.99
N GLU A 24 -24.31 -40.74 -5.82
CA GLU A 24 -22.99 -41.32 -5.88
C GLU A 24 -22.00 -40.17 -6.03
N TRP A 25 -20.95 -40.20 -5.22
CA TRP A 25 -19.79 -39.38 -5.51
C TRP A 25 -19.35 -39.71 -6.93
N MET A 26 -19.50 -38.73 -7.83
CA MET A 26 -18.86 -38.77 -9.14
C MET A 26 -17.38 -39.02 -8.89
N SER A 27 -16.82 -40.05 -9.54
CA SER A 27 -15.40 -40.35 -9.42
C SER A 27 -14.61 -39.13 -9.89
N VAL A 28 -13.80 -38.57 -9.01
CA VAL A 28 -12.90 -37.47 -9.35
C VAL A 28 -11.71 -38.07 -10.11
N ASP A 29 -11.45 -37.57 -11.31
CA ASP A 29 -10.22 -37.86 -12.05
C ASP A 29 -9.01 -37.45 -11.20
N SER A 30 -7.96 -38.28 -11.14
CA SER A 30 -6.78 -38.05 -10.27
C SER A 30 -5.95 -36.81 -10.62
N SER A 31 -6.30 -36.09 -11.69
CA SER A 31 -5.66 -34.87 -12.21
C SER A 31 -6.23 -33.56 -11.62
N SER A 32 -7.02 -33.66 -10.55
CA SER A 32 -8.15 -32.75 -10.31
C SER A 32 -7.81 -31.31 -9.85
N THR A 33 -6.64 -31.07 -9.26
CA THR A 33 -6.12 -29.70 -9.01
C THR A 33 -4.61 -29.83 -9.00
N LYS A 34 -3.94 -29.44 -10.09
CA LYS A 34 -2.49 -29.62 -10.26
C LYS A 34 -1.70 -28.80 -9.21
N PHE A 35 -2.23 -27.66 -8.80
CA PHE A 35 -1.59 -26.73 -7.87
C PHE A 35 -2.37 -26.63 -6.55
N GLU A 36 -1.65 -26.75 -5.43
CA GLU A 36 -2.21 -26.54 -4.10
C GLU A 36 -1.96 -25.10 -3.66
N LEU A 37 -3.02 -24.29 -3.63
CA LEU A 37 -3.00 -22.89 -3.22
C LEU A 37 -3.41 -22.70 -1.76
N ASN A 38 -2.86 -21.68 -1.11
CA ASN A 38 -3.32 -21.21 0.20
C ASN A 38 -4.79 -20.74 0.15
N ASN A 39 -5.43 -20.66 1.33
CA ASN A 39 -6.77 -20.10 1.42
C ASN A 39 -6.77 -18.65 0.94
N MET A 40 -7.64 -18.33 -0.02
CA MET A 40 -7.88 -16.94 -0.42
C MET A 40 -8.59 -16.21 0.70
N ARG A 41 -7.96 -15.15 1.20
CA ARG A 41 -8.48 -14.35 2.30
C ARG A 41 -9.06 -13.06 1.77
N PHE A 42 -10.37 -12.99 1.76
CA PHE A 42 -11.08 -11.79 1.38
C PHE A 42 -11.36 -10.93 2.62
N SER A 43 -11.10 -9.63 2.50
CA SER A 43 -11.26 -8.67 3.59
C SER A 43 -12.00 -7.45 3.08
N ASN A 44 -12.93 -6.93 3.89
CA ASN A 44 -13.45 -5.60 3.62
C ASN A 44 -12.46 -4.52 4.07
N ARG A 45 -12.75 -3.26 3.72
CA ARG A 45 -11.93 -2.08 4.06
C ARG A 45 -11.41 -2.09 5.50
N ALA A 46 -12.29 -2.12 6.49
CA ALA A 46 -11.90 -2.07 7.90
C ALA A 46 -11.04 -3.28 8.30
N ARG A 47 -11.29 -4.47 7.73
CA ARG A 47 -10.46 -5.65 7.99
C ARG A 47 -9.10 -5.57 7.28
N CYS A 48 -9.05 -5.04 6.07
CA CYS A 48 -7.82 -4.83 5.31
C CYS A 48 -6.85 -3.93 6.08
N ALA A 49 -7.37 -2.84 6.66
CA ALA A 49 -6.63 -1.95 7.56
C ALA A 49 -6.10 -2.61 8.83
N LEU A 50 -6.81 -3.62 9.38
CA LEU A 50 -6.29 -4.41 10.50
C LEU A 50 -5.25 -5.44 10.06
N ASP A 51 -5.47 -6.04 8.90
CA ASP A 51 -4.60 -7.06 8.34
C ASP A 51 -3.26 -6.47 7.88
N SER A 52 -3.22 -5.19 7.51
CA SER A 52 -1.99 -4.49 7.11
C SER A 52 -0.92 -4.46 8.20
N LYS A 53 -1.32 -4.58 9.46
CA LYS A 53 -0.41 -4.66 10.62
C LYS A 53 0.10 -6.08 10.90
N VAL A 54 -0.24 -7.04 10.06
CA VAL A 54 0.10 -8.46 10.23
C VAL A 54 1.04 -8.89 9.10
N PRO A 55 2.08 -9.70 9.39
CA PRO A 55 2.96 -10.19 8.35
C PRO A 55 2.25 -11.15 7.38
N THR A 56 2.51 -10.98 6.09
CA THR A 56 1.94 -11.83 5.04
C THR A 56 2.55 -13.22 5.03
N ASP A 57 1.75 -14.23 4.72
CA ASP A 57 2.14 -15.64 4.50
C ASP A 57 2.21 -16.01 3.01
N SER A 58 1.86 -15.07 2.12
CA SER A 58 2.00 -15.19 0.68
C SER A 58 2.45 -13.86 0.07
N ALA A 59 3.27 -13.95 -0.97
CA ALA A 59 3.80 -12.79 -1.68
C ALA A 59 3.93 -13.08 -3.17
N PHE A 60 3.89 -12.03 -3.98
CA PHE A 60 4.31 -12.07 -5.36
C PHE A 60 5.78 -11.66 -5.45
N LEU A 61 6.56 -12.45 -6.19
CA LEU A 61 7.91 -12.15 -6.59
C LEU A 61 7.88 -11.67 -8.04
N LEU A 62 8.16 -10.38 -8.25
CA LEU A 62 8.18 -9.75 -9.56
C LEU A 62 9.64 -9.61 -10.00
N VAL A 63 9.95 -10.10 -11.20
CA VAL A 63 11.32 -10.15 -11.73
C VAL A 63 11.39 -9.44 -13.08
N THR A 64 12.29 -8.48 -13.22
CA THR A 64 12.69 -7.89 -14.50
C THR A 64 14.05 -8.44 -14.94
N ASN A 65 14.16 -8.74 -16.22
CA ASN A 65 15.33 -9.40 -16.79
C ASN A 65 16.16 -8.45 -17.66
N THR A 66 15.83 -7.16 -17.69
CA THR A 66 16.39 -6.23 -18.68
C THR A 66 17.90 -6.07 -18.56
N ASP A 67 18.42 -5.86 -17.34
CA ASP A 67 19.84 -5.59 -17.16
C ASP A 67 20.68 -6.85 -17.32
N VAL A 68 20.14 -7.99 -16.88
CA VAL A 68 20.70 -9.31 -17.14
C VAL A 68 20.76 -9.59 -18.64
N ALA A 69 19.65 -9.34 -19.35
CA ALA A 69 19.58 -9.56 -20.79
C ALA A 69 20.62 -8.70 -21.53
N LYS A 70 20.78 -7.42 -21.16
CA LYS A 70 21.84 -6.56 -21.71
C LYS A 70 23.24 -7.10 -21.41
N ALA A 71 23.48 -7.58 -20.19
CA ALA A 71 24.78 -8.11 -19.79
C ALA A 71 25.13 -9.39 -20.57
N VAL A 72 24.19 -10.33 -20.68
CA VAL A 72 24.36 -11.57 -21.44
C VAL A 72 24.46 -11.29 -22.94
N TYR A 73 23.67 -10.37 -23.48
CA TYR A 73 23.77 -9.93 -24.88
C TYR A 73 25.17 -9.40 -25.21
N ARG A 74 25.73 -8.56 -24.33
CA ARG A 74 27.11 -8.06 -24.47
C ARG A 74 28.12 -9.20 -24.43
N LEU A 75 27.94 -10.16 -23.52
CA LEU A 75 28.78 -11.36 -23.44
C LEU A 75 28.74 -12.18 -24.73
N ALA A 76 27.54 -12.44 -25.27
CA ALA A 76 27.35 -13.17 -26.52
C ALA A 76 28.09 -12.49 -27.68
N LYS A 77 27.92 -11.16 -27.80
CA LYS A 77 28.59 -10.36 -28.82
C LYS A 77 30.12 -10.42 -28.69
N LEU A 78 30.66 -10.39 -27.47
CA LEU A 78 32.10 -10.50 -27.22
C LEU A 78 32.67 -11.88 -27.57
N ARG A 79 31.86 -12.94 -27.44
CA ARG A 79 32.26 -14.32 -27.75
C ARG A 79 32.00 -14.74 -29.20
N GLY A 80 31.32 -13.90 -29.98
CA GLY A 80 30.90 -14.25 -31.34
C GLY A 80 29.81 -15.34 -31.40
N GLU A 81 29.06 -15.50 -30.30
CA GLU A 81 27.95 -16.47 -30.20
C GLU A 81 26.62 -15.83 -30.66
N ASP A 82 25.59 -16.66 -30.90
CA ASP A 82 24.25 -16.18 -31.24
C ASP A 82 23.64 -15.38 -30.07
N THR A 83 23.40 -14.10 -30.30
CA THR A 83 22.98 -13.17 -29.24
C THR A 83 21.59 -13.47 -28.73
N ASN A 84 20.67 -13.93 -29.58
CA ASN A 84 19.28 -14.20 -29.19
C ASN A 84 19.17 -15.45 -28.33
N THR A 85 19.81 -16.54 -28.76
CA THR A 85 19.79 -17.84 -28.08
C THR A 85 20.49 -17.73 -26.73
N LEU A 86 21.68 -17.13 -26.68
CA LEU A 86 22.41 -17.00 -25.41
C LEU A 86 21.70 -16.06 -24.44
N THR A 87 21.12 -14.95 -24.93
CA THR A 87 20.35 -14.03 -24.08
C THR A 87 19.11 -14.70 -23.50
N LYS A 88 18.37 -15.46 -24.30
CA LYS A 88 17.22 -16.23 -23.82
C LYS A 88 17.63 -17.22 -22.73
N TYR A 89 18.67 -18.02 -22.99
CA TYR A 89 19.19 -18.97 -22.01
C TYR A 89 19.68 -18.27 -20.72
N GLY A 90 20.37 -17.14 -20.85
CA GLY A 90 20.79 -16.34 -19.69
C GLY A 90 19.62 -15.81 -18.85
N ILE A 91 18.52 -15.42 -19.48
CA ILE A 91 17.29 -15.01 -18.77
C ILE A 91 16.68 -16.19 -18.03
N GLU A 92 16.59 -17.36 -18.66
CA GLU A 92 16.07 -18.58 -18.03
C GLU A 92 16.88 -18.98 -16.80
N VAL A 93 18.21 -19.00 -16.92
CA VAL A 93 19.12 -19.30 -15.80
C VAL A 93 19.00 -18.25 -14.70
N PHE A 94 18.84 -16.97 -15.04
CA PHE A 94 18.65 -15.90 -14.05
C PHE A 94 17.39 -16.08 -13.23
N ARG A 95 16.25 -16.29 -13.89
CA ARG A 95 14.96 -16.53 -13.23
C ARG A 95 15.00 -17.74 -12.32
N TYR A 96 15.54 -18.84 -12.83
CA TYR A 96 15.75 -20.05 -12.04
C TYR A 96 16.61 -19.76 -10.81
N SER A 97 17.71 -19.01 -10.98
CA SER A 97 18.62 -18.68 -9.89
C SER A 97 17.96 -17.83 -8.80
N VAL A 98 17.14 -16.84 -9.19
CA VAL A 98 16.37 -16.02 -8.24
C VAL A 98 15.42 -16.88 -7.41
N VAL A 99 14.61 -17.73 -8.05
CA VAL A 99 13.64 -18.59 -7.35
C VAL A 99 14.34 -19.60 -6.43
N GLN A 100 15.36 -20.29 -6.94
CA GLN A 100 16.11 -21.27 -6.16
C GLN A 100 16.81 -20.65 -4.95
N MET A 101 17.33 -19.43 -5.08
CA MET A 101 17.98 -18.76 -3.95
C MET A 101 17.00 -18.37 -2.86
N ILE A 102 15.81 -17.90 -3.22
CA ILE A 102 14.73 -17.63 -2.24
C ILE A 102 14.29 -18.93 -1.55
N GLN A 103 14.14 -20.03 -2.29
CA GLN A 103 13.82 -21.34 -1.72
C GLN A 103 14.90 -21.82 -0.75
N LEU A 104 16.18 -21.74 -1.13
CA LEU A 104 17.30 -22.11 -0.26
C LEU A 104 17.32 -21.28 1.03
N ILE A 105 17.11 -19.97 0.95
CA ILE A 105 17.08 -19.08 2.11
C ILE A 105 15.89 -19.44 3.02
N HIS A 106 14.71 -19.66 2.43
CA HIS A 106 13.54 -20.10 3.16
C HIS A 106 13.81 -21.39 3.94
N GLU A 107 14.34 -22.42 3.28
CA GLU A 107 14.69 -23.69 3.90
C GLU A 107 15.71 -23.50 5.03
N LYS A 108 16.75 -22.70 4.82
CA LYS A 108 17.76 -22.41 5.85
C LYS A 108 17.15 -21.73 7.08
N ILE A 109 16.25 -20.77 6.90
CA ILE A 109 15.59 -20.08 8.02
C ILE A 109 14.65 -21.05 8.76
N MET A 110 13.83 -21.80 8.02
CA MET A 110 12.87 -22.74 8.62
C MET A 110 13.57 -23.90 9.35
N ASN A 111 14.71 -24.38 8.83
CA ASN A 111 15.51 -25.45 9.44
C ASN A 111 16.46 -24.97 10.54
N ARG A 112 16.40 -23.69 10.96
CA ARG A 112 17.29 -23.08 11.96
C ARG A 112 18.76 -23.12 11.57
N GLU A 113 19.05 -23.13 10.27
CA GLU A 113 20.39 -23.02 9.73
C GLU A 113 20.83 -21.57 9.56
N LEU A 114 19.88 -20.64 9.45
CA LEU A 114 20.10 -19.20 9.52
C LEU A 114 19.20 -18.61 10.62
N PRO A 115 19.71 -17.69 11.45
CA PRO A 115 18.90 -16.96 12.41
C PRO A 115 18.04 -15.90 11.70
N LEU A 116 17.01 -15.43 12.40
CA LEU A 116 16.23 -14.27 12.01
C LEU A 116 16.96 -12.98 12.37
N LEU A 117 16.96 -12.04 11.44
CA LEU A 117 17.43 -10.67 11.58
C LEU A 117 16.22 -9.76 11.83
N SER A 118 16.20 -9.09 13.00
CA SER A 118 15.07 -8.25 13.41
C SER A 118 14.78 -7.15 12.41
N ALA A 119 13.51 -6.96 12.06
CA ALA A 119 13.06 -5.86 11.20
C ALA A 119 13.01 -4.52 11.95
N ASP A 120 12.81 -4.56 13.27
CA ASP A 120 12.81 -3.39 14.14
C ASP A 120 14.03 -3.45 15.07
N THR A 121 15.01 -2.57 14.82
CA THR A 121 16.24 -2.45 15.62
C THR A 121 16.12 -1.46 16.77
N THR A 122 14.98 -0.76 16.87
CA THR A 122 14.73 0.30 17.86
C THR A 122 13.93 -0.16 19.07
N ASN A 123 13.40 -1.38 19.03
CA ASN A 123 12.56 -1.91 20.10
C ASN A 123 13.40 -2.53 21.22
N ASP A 124 13.46 -1.86 22.37
CA ASP A 124 14.22 -2.32 23.54
C ASP A 124 13.54 -3.49 24.28
N ASP A 125 12.27 -3.80 24.01
CA ASP A 125 11.55 -4.94 24.60
C ASP A 125 11.89 -6.29 23.92
N LEU A 126 12.63 -6.26 22.81
CA LEU A 126 13.04 -7.44 22.06
C LEU A 126 14.54 -7.69 22.26
N HIS A 127 14.91 -8.96 22.43
CA HIS A 127 16.31 -9.34 22.34
C HIS A 127 16.81 -9.16 20.91
N ILE A 128 17.72 -8.21 20.72
CA ILE A 128 18.35 -7.90 19.43
C ILE A 128 19.85 -8.12 19.57
N PRO A 129 20.46 -8.97 18.73
CA PRO A 129 21.91 -9.13 18.63
C PRO A 129 22.63 -7.77 18.56
N ALA A 130 23.65 -7.57 19.40
CA ALA A 130 24.24 -6.26 19.63
C ALA A 130 25.12 -5.80 18.44
N GLU A 131 25.90 -6.71 17.85
CA GLU A 131 26.68 -6.44 16.64
C GLU A 131 25.74 -6.10 15.48
N TYR A 132 24.65 -6.84 15.30
CA TYR A 132 23.61 -6.53 14.29
C TYR A 132 23.00 -5.14 14.51
N LYS A 133 22.60 -4.79 15.74
CA LYS A 133 22.05 -3.46 16.06
C LYS A 133 23.04 -2.36 15.68
N ASN A 134 24.32 -2.53 16.00
CA ASN A 134 25.38 -1.57 15.68
C ASN A 134 25.64 -1.47 14.18
N VAL A 135 25.72 -2.61 13.47
CA VAL A 135 25.90 -2.66 12.02
C VAL A 135 24.74 -1.94 11.34
N MET A 136 23.49 -2.28 11.67
CA MET A 136 22.32 -1.63 11.09
C MET A 136 22.27 -0.13 11.37
N LEU A 137 22.71 0.34 12.54
CA LEU A 137 22.82 1.77 12.84
C LEU A 137 23.88 2.45 11.97
N SER A 138 25.03 1.82 11.75
CA SER A 138 26.10 2.36 10.91
C SER A 138 25.73 2.40 9.41
N CYS A 139 24.94 1.42 8.94
CA CYS A 139 24.55 1.28 7.55
C CYS A 139 23.39 2.20 7.10
N LYS A 140 22.73 2.93 8.01
CA LYS A 140 21.48 3.66 7.73
C LYS A 140 21.59 4.75 6.64
N ASN A 141 22.79 5.27 6.40
CA ASN A 141 23.01 6.46 5.56
C ASN A 141 23.75 6.17 4.24
N ASP A 142 24.25 4.95 4.06
CA ASP A 142 25.05 4.59 2.90
C ASP A 142 24.19 3.83 1.89
N GLU A 143 24.40 4.12 0.60
CA GLU A 143 23.76 3.36 -0.48
C GLU A 143 24.20 1.90 -0.44
N TYR A 144 25.43 1.60 0.00
CA TYR A 144 25.98 0.26 0.16
C TYR A 144 26.72 0.14 1.49
N CYS A 145 26.44 -0.92 2.26
CA CYS A 145 27.07 -1.14 3.57
C CYS A 145 27.98 -2.38 3.59
N SER A 146 29.29 -2.19 3.51
CA SER A 146 30.26 -3.29 3.61
C SER A 146 30.18 -4.04 4.95
N GLY A 147 29.92 -3.32 6.05
CA GLY A 147 29.80 -3.93 7.38
C GLY A 147 28.65 -4.93 7.49
N LEU A 148 27.53 -4.69 6.79
CA LEU A 148 26.40 -5.62 6.72
C LEU A 148 26.75 -6.87 5.91
N ASP A 149 27.45 -6.69 4.79
CA ASP A 149 27.92 -7.80 3.95
C ASP A 149 28.88 -8.72 4.73
N ASP A 150 29.83 -8.14 5.48
CA ASP A 150 30.76 -8.90 6.31
C ASP A 150 30.02 -9.65 7.43
N TYR A 151 29.03 -9.01 8.06
CA TYR A 151 28.20 -9.63 9.09
C TYR A 151 27.40 -10.81 8.53
N ILE A 152 26.69 -10.62 7.41
CA ILE A 152 25.93 -11.68 6.75
C ILE A 152 26.86 -12.81 6.29
N ALA A 153 28.05 -12.50 5.79
CA ALA A 153 29.05 -13.50 5.39
C ALA A 153 29.45 -14.43 6.55
N LYS A 154 29.66 -13.88 7.76
CA LYS A 154 29.93 -14.68 8.96
C LYS A 154 28.77 -15.65 9.25
N LEU A 155 27.53 -15.17 9.17
CA LEU A 155 26.35 -15.98 9.43
C LEU A 155 26.16 -17.07 8.37
N TRP A 156 26.29 -16.72 7.09
CA TRP A 156 26.14 -17.66 5.98
C TRP A 156 27.20 -18.77 6.06
N LYS A 157 28.44 -18.42 6.39
CA LYS A 157 29.53 -19.40 6.56
C LYS A 157 29.20 -20.46 7.62
N ILE A 158 28.54 -20.09 8.72
CA ILE A 158 28.08 -21.04 9.73
C ILE A 158 26.88 -21.85 9.20
N GLY A 159 25.92 -21.17 8.56
CA GLY A 159 24.72 -21.78 8.00
C GLY A 159 24.99 -22.81 6.90
N SER A 160 26.08 -22.67 6.15
CA SER A 160 26.51 -23.62 5.11
C SER A 160 27.38 -24.77 5.62
N ARG A 161 27.72 -24.83 6.92
CA ARG A 161 28.46 -25.98 7.48
C ARG A 161 27.58 -27.23 7.48
N LYS A 162 28.16 -28.39 7.12
CA LYS A 162 27.50 -29.70 7.20
C LYS A 162 27.51 -30.25 8.63
N VAL A 163 26.93 -29.51 9.58
CA VAL A 163 26.78 -29.89 10.99
C VAL A 163 25.31 -29.79 11.42
N PRO A 164 24.87 -30.46 12.50
CA PRO A 164 23.50 -30.37 12.97
C PRO A 164 23.09 -28.92 13.29
N ALA A 165 21.81 -28.58 13.08
CA ALA A 165 21.27 -27.25 13.37
C ALA A 165 21.51 -26.80 14.82
N ALA A 166 21.49 -27.72 15.78
CA ALA A 166 21.80 -27.40 17.18
C ALA A 166 23.22 -26.84 17.35
N THR A 167 24.21 -27.40 16.65
CA THR A 167 25.60 -26.91 16.67
C THR A 167 25.71 -25.56 15.96
N LYS A 168 24.98 -25.35 14.86
CA LYS A 168 24.92 -24.05 14.18
C LYS A 168 24.40 -22.96 15.12
N VAL A 169 23.32 -23.24 15.85
CA VAL A 169 22.71 -22.31 16.83
C VAL A 169 23.71 -21.90 17.92
N VAL A 170 24.53 -22.83 18.43
CA VAL A 170 25.59 -22.50 19.40
C VAL A 170 26.64 -21.60 18.76
N ASN A 171 27.10 -21.93 17.56
CA ASN A 171 28.09 -21.09 16.86
C ASN A 171 27.53 -19.68 16.56
N PHE A 172 26.23 -19.54 16.29
CA PHE A 172 25.59 -18.23 16.12
C PHE A 172 25.54 -17.45 17.42
N TYR A 173 25.29 -18.11 18.55
CA TYR A 173 25.36 -17.48 19.86
C TYR A 173 26.74 -16.85 20.12
N ASP A 174 27.82 -17.52 19.70
CA ASP A 174 29.18 -17.00 19.86
C ASP A 174 29.48 -15.81 18.94
N VAL A 175 28.76 -15.67 17.81
CA VAL A 175 28.91 -14.52 16.90
C VAL A 175 28.23 -13.29 17.47
N ASP A 176 26.95 -13.39 17.84
CA ASP A 176 26.17 -12.21 18.26
C ASP A 176 25.00 -12.55 19.18
N ASN A 177 25.19 -13.51 20.08
CA ASN A 177 24.22 -13.86 21.13
C ASN A 177 22.81 -14.22 20.59
N PHE A 178 22.74 -14.95 19.47
CA PHE A 178 21.46 -15.40 18.91
C PHE A 178 20.78 -16.43 19.83
N HIS A 179 19.70 -16.04 20.50
CA HIS A 179 18.94 -16.92 21.39
C HIS A 179 17.96 -17.83 20.63
N SER A 180 17.93 -19.11 21.01
CA SER A 180 17.11 -20.13 20.35
C SER A 180 15.59 -19.86 20.34
N LYS A 181 15.08 -19.06 21.29
CA LYS A 181 13.65 -18.70 21.39
C LYS A 181 13.30 -17.47 20.56
N ASP A 182 14.20 -16.48 20.55
CA ASP A 182 13.91 -15.15 20.00
C ASP A 182 14.40 -15.00 18.56
N SER A 183 15.45 -15.71 18.17
CA SER A 183 16.10 -15.58 16.88
C SER A 183 15.63 -16.61 15.83
N TYR A 184 14.63 -17.45 16.12
CA TYR A 184 14.20 -18.52 15.21
C TYR A 184 12.67 -18.69 15.15
N ILE A 185 12.16 -19.10 13.99
CA ILE A 185 10.73 -19.39 13.77
C ILE A 185 10.29 -20.67 14.47
N LEU A 186 11.15 -21.69 14.57
CA LEU A 186 10.83 -22.97 15.20
C LEU A 186 11.59 -23.14 16.53
N GLU A 187 10.90 -23.51 17.61
CA GLU A 187 11.52 -23.83 18.91
C GLU A 187 12.03 -25.29 18.96
N LYS A 188 13.03 -25.53 19.80
CA LYS A 188 13.64 -26.86 20.03
C LYS A 188 12.67 -27.89 20.64
N ASN A 189 11.57 -27.45 21.27
CA ASN A 189 10.70 -28.29 22.10
C ASN A 189 9.48 -28.86 21.36
N PHE A 190 9.32 -28.60 20.06
CA PHE A 190 8.21 -29.19 19.32
C PHE A 190 8.48 -30.67 19.09
N LYS A 191 7.62 -31.51 19.69
CA LYS A 191 7.50 -32.94 19.36
C LYS A 191 7.44 -33.08 17.83
N LYS A 192 8.06 -34.15 17.33
CA LYS A 192 8.20 -34.68 15.95
C LYS A 192 7.03 -34.54 14.93
N HIS A 193 6.04 -33.68 15.13
CA HIS A 193 5.12 -33.31 14.06
C HIS A 193 5.89 -32.45 13.06
N GLN A 194 6.29 -33.09 11.96
CA GLN A 194 6.92 -32.48 10.81
C GLN A 194 5.98 -31.40 10.26
N TYR A 195 6.19 -30.15 10.66
CA TYR A 195 5.64 -29.03 9.90
C TYR A 195 6.39 -29.02 8.57
N ASN A 196 5.72 -29.43 7.49
CA ASN A 196 6.24 -29.19 6.15
C ASN A 196 6.11 -27.69 5.89
N THR A 197 7.15 -26.93 6.21
CA THR A 197 7.29 -25.51 5.89
C THR A 197 7.99 -25.39 4.54
N GLU A 198 7.44 -26.05 3.53
CA GLU A 198 7.92 -25.92 2.16
C GLU A 198 7.38 -24.63 1.57
N LEU A 199 8.25 -23.90 0.85
CA LEU A 199 7.86 -22.73 0.09
C LEU A 199 7.26 -23.19 -1.24
N LYS A 200 5.94 -23.11 -1.36
CA LYS A 200 5.28 -23.37 -2.64
C LYS A 200 5.49 -22.17 -3.56
N CYS A 201 5.82 -22.47 -4.81
CA CYS A 201 6.10 -21.48 -5.83
C CYS A 201 5.30 -21.82 -7.08
N HIS A 202 4.51 -20.85 -7.55
CA HIS A 202 3.74 -20.96 -8.79
C HIS A 202 4.11 -19.80 -9.73
N TYR A 203 4.44 -20.07 -10.98
CA TYR A 203 4.58 -19.03 -12.00
C TYR A 203 3.18 -18.54 -12.42
N LEU A 204 2.97 -17.22 -12.39
CA LEU A 204 1.68 -16.60 -12.64
C LEU A 204 1.56 -16.22 -14.11
N LYS A 205 0.75 -16.98 -14.87
CA LYS A 205 0.44 -16.66 -16.28
C LYS A 205 -0.56 -15.51 -16.37
N LYS A 206 -1.59 -15.52 -15.52
CA LYS A 206 -2.69 -14.56 -15.56
C LYS A 206 -3.32 -14.37 -14.18
N PHE A 207 -3.58 -13.11 -13.79
CA PHE A 207 -4.47 -12.81 -12.66
C PHE A 207 -5.87 -13.34 -12.98
N SER A 208 -6.36 -14.22 -12.12
CA SER A 208 -7.56 -15.03 -12.40
C SER A 208 -8.49 -15.03 -11.19
N PRO A 209 -9.64 -15.72 -11.25
CA PRO A 209 -10.46 -15.94 -10.07
C PRO A 209 -9.71 -16.60 -8.89
N LEU A 210 -8.54 -17.22 -9.12
CA LEU A 210 -7.66 -17.76 -8.06
C LEU A 210 -6.94 -16.67 -7.25
N GLN A 211 -6.98 -15.42 -7.70
CA GLN A 211 -6.49 -14.23 -7.00
C GLN A 211 -7.64 -13.22 -6.74
N ALA A 212 -8.90 -13.67 -6.76
CA ALA A 212 -10.08 -12.81 -6.60
C ALA A 212 -10.13 -12.02 -5.28
N HIS A 213 -9.34 -12.40 -4.28
CA HIS A 213 -9.22 -11.63 -3.03
C HIS A 213 -8.47 -10.32 -3.19
N LEU A 214 -7.75 -10.11 -4.29
CA LEU A 214 -7.09 -8.83 -4.60
C LEU A 214 -8.07 -7.75 -5.05
N TYR A 215 -9.17 -8.14 -5.71
CA TYR A 215 -10.14 -7.23 -6.32
C TYR A 215 -11.60 -7.55 -5.91
N GLY A 216 -11.80 -8.23 -4.77
CA GLY A 216 -13.13 -8.64 -4.30
C GLY A 216 -13.23 -8.79 -2.79
N THR A 217 -14.47 -8.70 -2.25
CA THR A 217 -14.74 -8.88 -0.81
C THR A 217 -15.47 -10.16 -0.46
N LYS A 218 -16.77 -10.19 -0.68
CA LYS A 218 -17.60 -11.23 -0.10
C LYS A 218 -17.94 -12.18 -1.24
N PRO A 219 -17.23 -13.32 -1.38
CA PRO A 219 -17.50 -14.22 -2.48
C PRO A 219 -18.93 -14.73 -2.36
N ASP A 220 -19.72 -14.49 -3.39
CA ASP A 220 -21.09 -14.98 -3.53
C ASP A 220 -21.10 -16.31 -4.31
N LYS A 221 -22.29 -16.79 -4.70
CA LYS A 221 -22.38 -18.06 -5.45
C LYS A 221 -21.60 -17.97 -6.77
N ALA A 222 -21.78 -16.90 -7.53
CA ALA A 222 -21.15 -16.73 -8.84
C ALA A 222 -19.62 -16.63 -8.73
N ALA A 223 -19.10 -15.88 -7.75
CA ALA A 223 -17.68 -15.80 -7.49
C ALA A 223 -17.09 -17.17 -7.11
N LEU A 224 -17.76 -17.94 -6.25
CA LEU A 224 -17.33 -19.29 -5.88
C LEU A 224 -17.36 -20.25 -7.08
N GLU A 225 -18.33 -20.13 -7.98
CA GLU A 225 -18.38 -20.92 -9.22
C GLU A 225 -17.25 -20.54 -10.19
N SER A 226 -16.93 -19.27 -10.31
CA SER A 226 -15.79 -18.78 -11.09
C SER A 226 -14.46 -19.31 -10.54
N ILE A 227 -14.27 -19.24 -9.22
CA ILE A 227 -13.13 -19.83 -8.50
C ILE A 227 -13.05 -21.33 -8.76
N ALA A 228 -14.19 -22.04 -8.68
CA ALA A 228 -14.22 -23.47 -8.92
C ALA A 228 -13.70 -23.79 -10.33
N ARG A 229 -14.27 -23.16 -11.36
CA ARG A 229 -13.87 -23.37 -12.76
C ARG A 229 -12.39 -23.04 -12.97
N ALA A 230 -11.90 -21.94 -12.42
CA ALA A 230 -10.49 -21.57 -12.53
C ALA A 230 -9.56 -22.56 -11.82
N ALA A 231 -9.96 -23.13 -10.69
CA ALA A 231 -9.20 -24.15 -9.99
C ALA A 231 -9.16 -25.49 -10.75
N LEU A 232 -10.25 -25.84 -11.46
CA LEU A 232 -10.31 -27.02 -12.34
C LEU A 232 -9.39 -26.87 -13.55
N ASP A 233 -9.25 -25.65 -14.07
CA ASP A 233 -8.39 -25.32 -15.21
C ASP A 233 -7.14 -24.51 -14.79
N SER A 234 -6.55 -24.89 -13.65
CA SER A 234 -5.46 -24.11 -13.03
C SER A 234 -4.22 -23.96 -13.92
N SER A 235 -3.98 -24.89 -14.85
CA SER A 235 -2.85 -24.84 -15.80
C SER A 235 -2.90 -23.68 -16.79
N THR A 236 -4.09 -23.14 -17.04
CA THR A 236 -4.30 -21.95 -17.89
C THR A 236 -3.81 -20.69 -17.19
N PHE A 237 -3.85 -20.66 -15.84
CA PHE A 237 -3.52 -19.48 -15.03
C PHE A 237 -2.17 -19.58 -14.33
N LEU A 238 -1.72 -20.80 -14.01
CA LEU A 238 -0.52 -21.08 -13.24
C LEU A 238 0.35 -22.12 -13.95
N ALA A 239 1.66 -22.07 -13.70
CA ALA A 239 2.60 -23.15 -13.96
C ALA A 239 3.53 -23.36 -12.77
N GLU A 240 4.32 -24.42 -12.82
CA GLU A 240 5.41 -24.62 -11.86
C GLU A 240 6.49 -23.55 -12.10
N CYS A 241 7.19 -23.09 -11.05
CA CYS A 241 8.20 -22.03 -11.21
C CYS A 241 9.38 -22.41 -12.13
N ASN A 242 9.62 -23.70 -12.30
CA ASN A 242 10.68 -24.24 -13.16
C ASN A 242 10.17 -24.60 -14.57
N ASP A 243 8.90 -24.37 -14.89
CA ASP A 243 8.34 -24.56 -16.23
C ASP A 243 8.78 -23.40 -17.13
N VAL A 244 9.87 -23.61 -17.87
CA VAL A 244 10.46 -22.60 -18.75
C VAL A 244 9.60 -22.36 -20.01
N GLU A 245 8.92 -23.39 -20.51
CA GLU A 245 8.09 -23.30 -21.72
C GLU A 245 6.85 -22.40 -21.49
N ALA A 246 6.34 -22.38 -20.26
CA ALA A 246 5.28 -21.48 -19.85
C ALA A 246 5.68 -20.00 -19.84
N GLN A 247 6.98 -19.68 -19.77
CA GLN A 247 7.50 -18.32 -19.55
C GLN A 247 7.85 -17.60 -20.85
N LYS A 248 6.82 -17.23 -21.62
CA LYS A 248 6.99 -16.69 -22.96
C LYS A 248 7.55 -15.26 -23.00
N ASN A 249 7.17 -14.39 -22.06
CA ASN A 249 7.74 -13.05 -22.00
C ASN A 249 9.16 -13.13 -21.44
N LEU A 250 10.13 -12.58 -22.17
CA LEU A 250 11.54 -12.55 -21.75
C LEU A 250 11.88 -11.31 -20.91
N GLN A 251 11.07 -10.25 -20.96
CA GLN A 251 11.34 -9.01 -20.24
C GLN A 251 11.04 -9.13 -18.75
N VAL A 252 9.89 -9.73 -18.40
CA VAL A 252 9.39 -9.78 -17.02
C VAL A 252 8.83 -11.14 -16.66
N ALA A 253 8.78 -11.48 -15.38
CA ALA A 253 8.14 -12.68 -14.85
C ALA A 253 7.53 -12.41 -13.46
N ALA A 254 6.41 -13.05 -13.16
CA ALA A 254 5.74 -12.97 -11.86
C ALA A 254 5.56 -14.38 -11.27
N TYR A 255 5.90 -14.54 -9.99
CA TYR A 255 5.73 -15.79 -9.25
C TYR A 255 4.91 -15.54 -7.99
N GLN A 256 4.02 -16.46 -7.66
CA GLN A 256 3.28 -16.49 -6.39
C GLN A 256 3.99 -17.44 -5.42
N LEU A 257 4.49 -16.87 -4.33
CA LEU A 257 5.14 -17.58 -3.24
C LEU A 257 4.15 -17.79 -2.09
N GLU A 258 4.11 -19.00 -1.55
CA GLU A 258 3.18 -19.39 -0.48
C GLU A 258 3.88 -20.20 0.60
N ILE A 259 3.80 -19.71 1.83
CA ILE A 259 4.30 -20.41 3.00
C ILE A 259 3.11 -21.14 3.63
N THR A 260 3.22 -22.46 3.75
CA THR A 260 2.14 -23.31 4.27
C THR A 260 2.40 -23.73 5.72
N ASN A 261 1.34 -24.14 6.43
CA ASN A 261 1.40 -24.75 7.76
C ASN A 261 2.03 -23.86 8.87
N LEU A 262 1.89 -22.54 8.77
CA LEU A 262 2.40 -21.61 9.78
C LEU A 262 1.53 -21.56 11.04
N HIS A 263 2.17 -21.49 12.21
CA HIS A 263 1.46 -21.26 13.47
C HIS A 263 1.11 -19.78 13.65
N ASP A 264 -0.17 -19.43 13.49
CA ASP A 264 -0.71 -18.06 13.48
C ASP A 264 -0.12 -17.12 14.54
N ARG A 265 -0.10 -17.52 15.83
CA ARG A 265 0.36 -16.65 16.92
C ARG A 265 1.85 -16.32 16.77
N ARG A 266 2.64 -17.26 16.28
CA ARG A 266 4.09 -17.10 16.17
C ARG A 266 4.45 -16.35 14.90
N TRP A 267 3.78 -16.67 13.79
CA TRP A 267 3.92 -15.91 12.55
C TRP A 267 3.61 -14.43 12.77
N LYS A 268 2.54 -14.10 13.49
CA LYS A 268 2.23 -12.71 13.86
C LYS A 268 3.35 -12.00 14.63
N LYS A 269 4.15 -12.72 15.41
CA LYS A 269 5.28 -12.16 16.18
C LYS A 269 6.57 -12.06 15.36
N LYS A 270 6.81 -13.01 14.44
CA LYS A 270 8.12 -13.22 13.79
C LYS A 270 8.12 -13.11 12.27
N GLY A 271 6.97 -12.95 11.63
CA GLY A 271 6.85 -12.91 10.17
C GLY A 271 7.50 -11.68 9.54
N PHE A 272 7.52 -10.53 10.23
CA PHE A 272 8.27 -9.35 9.75
C PHE A 272 9.78 -9.59 9.80
N ASP A 273 10.30 -10.19 10.89
CA ASP A 273 11.71 -10.60 11.00
C ASP A 273 12.07 -11.63 9.91
N TYR A 274 11.18 -12.57 9.61
CA TYR A 274 11.35 -13.53 8.51
C TYR A 274 11.55 -12.82 7.17
N TRP A 275 10.63 -11.93 6.80
CA TRP A 275 10.73 -11.25 5.51
C TRP A 275 11.95 -10.33 5.45
N ASN A 276 12.27 -9.62 6.52
CA ASN A 276 13.49 -8.84 6.61
C ASN A 276 14.75 -9.72 6.38
N SER A 277 14.80 -10.87 7.04
CA SER A 277 15.90 -11.84 6.86
C SER A 277 16.00 -12.32 5.41
N VAL A 278 14.88 -12.66 4.78
CA VAL A 278 14.86 -13.10 3.36
C VAL A 278 15.47 -12.03 2.45
N LYS A 279 15.09 -10.76 2.63
CA LYS A 279 15.61 -9.65 1.82
C LYS A 279 17.12 -9.45 1.98
N LEU A 280 17.59 -9.40 3.23
CA LEU A 280 19.01 -9.17 3.54
C LEU A 280 19.88 -10.35 3.07
N TYR A 281 19.46 -11.58 3.38
CA TYR A 281 20.19 -12.76 2.94
C TYR A 281 20.19 -12.91 1.42
N PHE A 282 19.08 -12.63 0.74
CA PHE A 282 19.02 -12.75 -0.72
C PHE A 282 19.95 -11.78 -1.42
N SER A 283 19.92 -10.50 -1.03
CA SER A 283 20.76 -9.45 -1.61
C SER A 283 22.25 -9.79 -1.51
N TRP A 284 22.69 -10.32 -0.37
CA TRP A 284 24.06 -10.79 -0.18
C TRP A 284 24.35 -12.11 -0.92
N ALA A 285 23.51 -13.12 -0.74
CA ALA A 285 23.75 -14.48 -1.23
C ALA A 285 23.78 -14.54 -2.76
N PHE A 286 22.97 -13.73 -3.43
CA PHE A 286 22.93 -13.66 -4.89
C PHE A 286 24.30 -13.29 -5.52
N ARG A 287 25.13 -12.54 -4.79
CA ARG A 287 26.46 -12.12 -5.26
C ARG A 287 27.60 -12.99 -4.72
N ASN A 288 27.43 -13.47 -3.49
CA ASN A 288 28.55 -13.96 -2.68
C ASN A 288 28.43 -15.43 -2.27
N ALA A 289 27.24 -16.04 -2.33
CA ALA A 289 27.05 -17.41 -1.87
C ALA A 289 27.71 -18.42 -2.83
N PRO A 290 28.46 -19.42 -2.32
CA PRO A 290 28.99 -20.51 -3.14
C PRO A 290 27.92 -21.31 -3.89
N GLU A 291 26.75 -21.50 -3.26
CA GLU A 291 25.61 -22.21 -3.82
C GLU A 291 25.07 -21.48 -5.07
N MET A 292 25.04 -20.15 -5.03
CA MET A 292 24.60 -19.32 -6.15
C MET A 292 25.50 -19.47 -7.38
N LYS A 293 26.83 -19.64 -7.18
CA LYS A 293 27.76 -19.90 -8.28
C LYS A 293 27.44 -21.20 -9.04
N GLN A 294 26.93 -22.21 -8.33
CA GLN A 294 26.53 -23.49 -8.93
C GLN A 294 25.19 -23.35 -9.65
N ILE A 295 24.22 -22.71 -9.01
CA ILE A 295 22.86 -22.51 -9.53
C ILE A 295 22.88 -21.66 -10.82
N ALA A 296 23.70 -20.61 -10.85
CA ALA A 296 23.77 -19.66 -11.97
C ALA A 296 24.76 -20.05 -13.07
N SER A 297 25.35 -21.24 -13.04
CA SER A 297 26.31 -21.68 -14.07
C SER A 297 25.63 -21.76 -15.45
N PRO A 298 26.25 -21.28 -16.54
CA PRO A 298 27.60 -20.71 -16.66
C PRO A 298 27.70 -19.18 -16.46
N PHE A 299 26.60 -18.50 -16.13
CA PHE A 299 26.50 -17.04 -16.06
C PHE A 299 26.79 -16.43 -14.69
N ALA A 300 27.19 -17.22 -13.69
CA ALA A 300 27.43 -16.76 -12.32
C ALA A 300 28.31 -15.50 -12.23
N SER A 301 29.40 -15.42 -13.02
CA SER A 301 30.28 -14.25 -13.04
C SER A 301 29.59 -12.99 -13.59
N VAL A 302 28.66 -13.14 -14.53
CA VAL A 302 27.87 -12.04 -15.10
C VAL A 302 26.82 -11.58 -14.09
N PHE A 303 26.10 -12.52 -13.48
CA PHE A 303 25.02 -12.20 -12.55
C PHE A 303 25.53 -11.52 -11.27
N LYS A 304 26.77 -11.78 -10.86
CA LYS A 304 27.39 -11.07 -9.73
C LYS A 304 27.42 -9.54 -9.94
N GLY A 305 27.52 -9.07 -11.19
CA GLY A 305 27.54 -7.65 -11.53
C GLY A 305 26.16 -7.03 -11.74
N VAL A 306 25.08 -7.79 -11.56
CA VAL A 306 23.70 -7.28 -11.71
C VAL A 306 23.21 -6.71 -10.37
N ALA A 307 22.60 -5.52 -10.41
CA ALA A 307 21.89 -4.96 -9.27
C ALA A 307 20.57 -5.72 -9.06
N VAL A 308 20.60 -6.77 -8.26
CA VAL A 308 19.45 -7.68 -8.09
C VAL A 308 18.28 -7.02 -7.36
N GLU A 309 18.54 -6.03 -6.51
CA GLU A 309 17.54 -5.24 -5.77
C GLU A 309 16.70 -4.35 -6.71
N ASP A 310 17.27 -3.96 -7.85
CA ASP A 310 16.56 -3.26 -8.93
C ASP A 310 15.79 -4.24 -9.83
N ALA A 311 16.23 -5.50 -9.87
CA ALA A 311 15.68 -6.53 -10.75
C ALA A 311 14.53 -7.32 -10.11
N VAL A 312 14.45 -7.32 -8.79
CA VAL A 312 13.52 -8.15 -8.02
C VAL A 312 12.71 -7.29 -7.06
N MET A 313 11.42 -7.57 -6.95
CA MET A 313 10.51 -6.93 -5.99
C MET A 313 9.64 -7.99 -5.33
N ILE A 314 9.38 -7.85 -4.03
CA ILE A 314 8.48 -8.76 -3.30
C ILE A 314 7.26 -7.97 -2.82
N VAL A 315 6.07 -8.33 -3.30
CA VAL A 315 4.82 -7.62 -3.03
C VAL A 315 3.89 -8.52 -2.21
N PRO A 316 3.24 -8.05 -1.13
CA PRO A 316 2.33 -8.89 -0.37
C PRO A 316 1.13 -9.33 -1.21
N ASN A 317 0.71 -10.59 -1.07
CA ASN A 317 -0.48 -11.12 -1.73
C ASN A 317 -1.74 -10.78 -0.92
N GLY A 318 -2.24 -9.55 -1.05
CA GLY A 318 -3.46 -9.04 -0.41
C GLY A 318 -3.19 -8.02 0.70
N CYS A 319 -4.07 -7.97 1.71
CA CYS A 319 -4.08 -6.92 2.73
C CYS A 319 -3.04 -7.05 3.85
N LYS A 320 -2.26 -8.13 3.91
CA LYS A 320 -1.17 -8.27 4.89
C LYS A 320 0.09 -7.57 4.37
N SER A 321 1.12 -7.40 5.20
CA SER A 321 2.32 -6.65 4.81
C SER A 321 3.60 -7.49 4.92
N ILE A 322 4.60 -7.16 4.10
CA ILE A 322 5.94 -7.76 4.17
C ILE A 322 6.81 -6.99 5.18
N THR A 323 6.74 -5.67 5.14
CA THR A 323 7.37 -4.76 6.10
C THR A 323 6.30 -4.15 6.99
N ALA A 324 6.60 -3.97 8.28
CA ALA A 324 5.67 -3.36 9.22
C ALA A 324 5.37 -1.91 8.77
N PRO A 325 4.09 -1.51 8.61
CA PRO A 325 3.76 -0.17 8.15
C PRO A 325 4.22 0.92 9.13
N LYS A 326 4.84 1.98 8.61
CA LYS A 326 5.31 3.15 9.37
C LYS A 326 4.87 4.44 8.69
N CYS A 327 4.72 5.52 9.48
CA CYS A 327 4.40 6.84 8.97
C CYS A 327 5.69 7.66 8.79
N ASP A 328 6.50 7.28 7.81
CA ASP A 328 7.75 7.94 7.45
C ASP A 328 7.87 8.13 5.94
N GLY A 329 8.79 9.01 5.51
CA GLY A 329 9.02 9.39 4.12
C GLY A 329 9.22 8.18 3.22
N ASP A 330 10.11 7.28 3.64
CA ASP A 330 10.51 6.14 2.83
C ASP A 330 9.36 5.16 2.62
N TYR A 331 8.64 4.81 3.69
CA TYR A 331 7.52 3.88 3.60
C TYR A 331 6.39 4.45 2.74
N LEU A 332 6.06 5.74 2.91
CA LEU A 332 5.01 6.41 2.13
C LEU A 332 5.41 6.54 0.65
N ALA A 333 6.65 6.97 0.37
CA ALA A 333 7.16 7.08 -0.99
C ALA A 333 7.16 5.73 -1.72
N GLN A 334 7.49 4.62 -1.05
CA GLN A 334 7.39 3.29 -1.65
C GLN A 334 5.95 2.93 -2.08
N GLN A 335 4.93 3.44 -1.40
CA GLN A 335 3.54 3.16 -1.79
C GLN A 335 3.12 3.88 -3.07
N ALA A 336 3.81 4.96 -3.45
CA ALA A 336 3.61 5.63 -4.74
C ALA A 336 3.88 4.72 -5.93
N MET A 337 4.60 3.60 -5.74
CA MET A 337 4.76 2.57 -6.77
C MET A 337 3.42 2.03 -7.29
N ARG A 338 2.35 2.13 -6.50
CA ARG A 338 1.00 1.72 -6.91
C ARG A 338 0.52 2.48 -8.15
N GLU A 339 0.83 3.78 -8.26
CA GLU A 339 0.36 4.62 -9.36
C GLU A 339 0.93 4.17 -10.72
N PHE A 340 2.15 3.62 -10.75
CA PHE A 340 2.74 3.12 -11.99
C PHE A 340 2.06 1.85 -12.52
N ALA A 341 1.31 1.14 -11.69
CA ALA A 341 0.66 -0.12 -12.04
C ALA A 341 -0.70 0.08 -12.74
N LYS A 342 -1.29 1.27 -12.64
CA LYS A 342 -2.58 1.60 -13.26
C LYS A 342 -2.46 1.69 -14.78
N GLU A 343 -3.52 1.33 -15.50
CA GLU A 343 -3.52 1.39 -16.96
C GLU A 343 -3.53 2.84 -17.47
N ASP A 344 -4.24 3.72 -16.77
CA ASP A 344 -4.44 5.14 -17.10
C ASP A 344 -3.29 6.06 -16.64
N PHE A 345 -2.19 5.51 -16.13
CA PHE A 345 -1.04 6.28 -15.61
C PHE A 345 -0.58 7.39 -16.57
N ARG A 346 -0.55 7.11 -17.88
CA ARG A 346 -0.10 8.08 -18.89
C ARG A 346 -1.09 9.22 -19.11
N GLU A 347 -2.38 8.98 -18.91
CA GLU A 347 -3.43 9.99 -19.08
C GLU A 347 -3.44 10.93 -17.89
N ASN A 348 -3.28 10.39 -16.68
CA ASN A 348 -3.31 11.14 -15.42
C ASN A 348 -1.91 11.62 -14.97
N ALA A 349 -0.86 11.38 -15.77
CA ALA A 349 0.53 11.65 -15.41
C ALA A 349 0.79 13.11 -14.97
N LEU A 350 0.04 14.07 -15.51
CA LEU A 350 0.20 15.49 -15.20
C LEU A 350 -0.35 15.88 -13.82
N ASP A 351 -1.25 15.08 -13.26
CA ASP A 351 -1.91 15.33 -11.98
C ASP A 351 -1.25 14.57 -10.81
N LEU A 352 -0.31 13.66 -11.11
CA LEU A 352 0.41 12.88 -10.11
C LEU A 352 1.48 13.71 -9.40
N ASP A 353 1.46 13.74 -8.06
CA ASP A 353 2.44 14.49 -7.26
C ASP A 353 3.89 14.05 -7.54
N VAL A 354 4.12 12.74 -7.74
CA VAL A 354 5.45 12.20 -8.08
C VAL A 354 6.01 12.75 -9.40
N LEU A 355 5.17 13.19 -10.34
CA LEU A 355 5.60 13.80 -11.60
C LEU A 355 5.58 15.33 -11.56
N SER A 356 5.05 15.92 -10.48
CA SER A 356 5.05 17.36 -10.26
C SER A 356 6.47 17.93 -10.26
N SER A 357 6.58 19.17 -10.75
CA SER A 357 7.83 19.93 -10.67
C SER A 357 8.17 20.29 -9.22
N VAL A 358 7.15 20.48 -8.40
CA VAL A 358 7.21 20.84 -6.98
C VAL A 358 6.24 19.92 -6.26
N PRO A 359 6.67 18.71 -5.87
CA PRO A 359 5.80 17.78 -5.17
C PRO A 359 5.46 18.30 -3.78
N GLU A 360 4.22 18.08 -3.34
CA GLU A 360 3.82 18.36 -1.97
C GLU A 360 4.27 17.24 -1.01
N GLY A 361 4.42 16.03 -1.54
CA GLY A 361 4.89 14.82 -0.86
C GLY A 361 3.78 13.75 -0.74
N PRO A 362 4.15 12.47 -0.54
CA PRO A 362 3.22 11.34 -0.56
C PRO A 362 2.20 11.34 0.59
N GLN A 363 2.38 12.18 1.60
CA GLN A 363 1.46 12.32 2.73
C GLN A 363 0.20 13.11 2.39
N ASP A 364 0.26 14.03 1.42
CA ASP A 364 -0.88 14.90 1.09
C ASP A 364 -1.98 14.12 0.35
N ASP A 365 -1.60 13.13 -0.47
CA ASP A 365 -2.51 12.16 -1.08
C ASP A 365 -3.38 11.43 -0.04
N LEU A 366 -2.84 11.22 1.17
CA LEU A 366 -3.58 10.58 2.27
C LEU A 366 -4.64 11.50 2.87
N LEU A 367 -4.41 12.81 2.88
CA LEU A 367 -5.38 13.80 3.37
C LEU A 367 -6.48 14.05 2.34
N ALA A 368 -6.13 14.10 1.05
CA ALA A 368 -7.07 14.30 -0.04
C ALA A 368 -8.04 13.11 -0.18
N ASP A 369 -7.55 11.87 -0.07
CA ASP A 369 -8.38 10.67 -0.07
C ASP A 369 -8.11 9.73 1.13
N PRO A 370 -8.76 10.00 2.28
CA PRO A 370 -8.65 9.15 3.47
C PRO A 370 -9.45 7.84 3.34
N PHE A 371 -10.33 7.70 2.34
CA PHE A 371 -11.33 6.63 2.25
C PHE A 371 -11.40 5.95 0.87
N THR A 372 -10.24 5.57 0.33
CA THR A 372 -10.10 4.85 -0.95
C THR A 372 -11.01 3.63 -1.10
N SER A 373 -11.48 3.38 -2.33
CA SER A 373 -12.15 2.12 -2.67
C SER A 373 -11.34 0.90 -2.23
N VAL A 374 -12.05 -0.08 -1.69
CA VAL A 374 -11.56 -1.46 -1.57
C VAL A 374 -12.60 -2.30 -2.28
N ASN A 375 -12.22 -3.42 -2.89
CA ASN A 375 -13.10 -4.33 -3.65
C ASN A 375 -13.49 -3.81 -5.05
N ILE A 376 -12.67 -2.92 -5.60
CA ILE A 376 -12.63 -2.59 -7.02
C ILE A 376 -11.22 -2.97 -7.47
N ASP A 377 -11.09 -3.36 -8.73
CA ASP A 377 -9.82 -3.68 -9.35
C ASP A 377 -9.02 -2.40 -9.64
N GLU A 378 -8.55 -1.74 -8.59
CA GLU A 378 -7.86 -0.44 -8.64
C GLU A 378 -6.56 -0.45 -9.45
N LEU A 379 -5.98 -1.64 -9.67
CA LEU A 379 -4.75 -1.81 -10.45
C LEU A 379 -5.02 -2.41 -11.84
N ASP A 380 -6.30 -2.44 -12.25
CA ASP A 380 -6.79 -2.94 -13.53
C ASP A 380 -6.29 -4.36 -13.86
N LEU A 381 -6.11 -5.24 -12.86
CA LEU A 381 -5.58 -6.59 -13.04
C LEU A 381 -6.37 -7.41 -14.06
N GLY A 382 -7.68 -7.19 -14.15
CA GLY A 382 -8.61 -7.78 -15.10
C GLY A 382 -8.64 -7.10 -16.47
N GLY A 383 -8.15 -5.86 -16.59
CA GLY A 383 -8.01 -5.14 -17.87
C GLY A 383 -6.92 -5.74 -18.76
N PHE A 384 -5.86 -6.26 -18.16
CA PHE A 384 -4.76 -6.88 -18.90
C PHE A 384 -5.05 -8.31 -19.36
N ALA A 385 -4.55 -8.66 -20.56
CA ALA A 385 -4.74 -9.98 -21.14
C ALA A 385 -4.11 -11.11 -20.30
N ASN A 386 -2.95 -10.86 -19.69
CA ASN A 386 -2.17 -11.79 -18.87
C ASN A 386 -1.32 -11.02 -17.83
N ALA A 387 -0.72 -11.73 -16.87
CA ALA A 387 0.02 -11.11 -15.76
C ALA A 387 1.33 -10.46 -16.22
N GLU A 388 1.95 -10.99 -17.28
CA GLU A 388 3.17 -10.44 -17.84
C GLU A 388 2.92 -9.10 -18.54
N SER A 389 1.75 -8.90 -19.17
CA SER A 389 1.34 -7.63 -19.76
C SER A 389 1.16 -6.55 -18.70
N TRP A 390 0.48 -6.88 -17.60
CA TRP A 390 0.35 -5.97 -16.45
C TRP A 390 1.72 -5.60 -15.88
N LEU A 391 2.59 -6.59 -15.67
CA LEU A 391 3.93 -6.36 -15.13
C LEU A 391 4.83 -5.57 -16.09
N ALA A 392 4.68 -5.77 -17.40
CA ALA A 392 5.40 -5.00 -18.41
C ALA A 392 4.97 -3.52 -18.40
N ASN A 393 3.67 -3.24 -18.31
CA ASN A 393 3.14 -1.88 -18.16
C ASN A 393 3.70 -1.19 -16.90
N PHE A 394 3.56 -1.86 -15.75
CA PHE A 394 4.11 -1.37 -14.48
C PHE A 394 5.61 -1.04 -14.59
N ARG A 395 6.38 -1.97 -15.15
CA ARG A 395 7.84 -1.81 -15.29
C ARG A 395 8.20 -0.69 -16.26
N GLU A 396 7.48 -0.50 -17.35
CA GLU A 396 7.73 0.56 -18.32
C GLU A 396 7.49 1.94 -17.68
N ASN A 397 6.36 2.12 -17.01
CA ASN A 397 6.01 3.35 -16.31
C ASN A 397 7.00 3.67 -15.17
N PHE A 398 7.36 2.66 -14.38
CA PHE A 398 8.33 2.79 -13.31
C PHE A 398 9.73 3.14 -13.83
N ALA A 399 10.24 2.41 -14.83
CA ALA A 399 11.57 2.65 -15.38
C ALA A 399 11.68 4.00 -16.10
N GLY A 400 10.63 4.42 -16.81
CA GLY A 400 10.55 5.73 -17.45
C GLY A 400 10.61 6.87 -16.43
N THR A 401 9.84 6.75 -15.35
CA THR A 401 9.83 7.74 -14.27
C THR A 401 11.14 7.77 -13.50
N ARG A 402 11.73 6.60 -13.20
CA ARG A 402 13.06 6.50 -12.59
C ARG A 402 14.14 7.18 -13.44
N ALA A 403 14.10 6.99 -14.76
CA ALA A 403 15.05 7.63 -15.67
C ALA A 403 14.90 9.16 -15.67
N LEU A 404 13.67 9.67 -15.62
CA LEU A 404 13.38 11.10 -15.46
C LEU A 404 13.96 11.65 -14.15
N MET A 405 13.74 10.96 -13.02
CA MET A 405 14.25 11.36 -11.71
C MET A 405 15.79 11.33 -11.65
N LYS A 406 16.41 10.30 -12.23
CA LYS A 406 17.88 10.24 -12.36
C LYS A 406 18.42 11.40 -13.20
N LYS A 407 17.74 11.77 -14.28
CA LYS A 407 18.12 12.93 -15.10
C LYS A 407 17.99 14.24 -14.33
N LYS A 408 16.90 14.43 -13.57
CA LYS A 408 16.72 15.60 -12.68
C LYS A 408 17.87 15.69 -11.67
N LEU A 409 18.19 14.59 -10.99
CA LEU A 409 19.28 14.53 -10.01
C LEU A 409 20.64 14.89 -10.63
N ILE A 410 21.04 14.21 -11.71
CA ILE A 410 22.33 14.44 -12.39
C ILE A 410 22.44 15.90 -12.81
N HIS A 411 21.39 16.44 -13.46
CA HIS A 411 21.38 17.82 -13.94
C HIS A 411 21.51 18.80 -12.77
N ALA A 412 20.67 18.66 -11.74
CA ALA A 412 20.65 19.58 -10.60
C ALA A 412 21.98 19.60 -9.84
N VAL A 413 22.54 18.44 -9.51
CA VAL A 413 23.84 18.31 -8.83
C VAL A 413 24.96 18.90 -9.70
N SER A 414 24.99 18.56 -10.99
CA SER A 414 26.02 19.06 -11.90
C SER A 414 25.98 20.57 -12.05
N THR A 415 24.78 21.15 -12.25
CA THR A 415 24.58 22.60 -12.33
C THR A 415 25.04 23.30 -11.05
N LEU A 416 24.67 22.78 -9.87
CA LEU A 416 25.06 23.38 -8.59
C LEU A 416 26.57 23.31 -8.34
N ASN A 417 27.21 22.18 -8.64
CA ASN A 417 28.66 22.03 -8.53
C ASN A 417 29.41 23.02 -9.41
N ILE A 418 29.00 23.13 -10.68
CA ILE A 418 29.65 24.03 -11.64
C ILE A 418 29.42 25.48 -11.24
N ALA A 419 28.19 25.85 -10.85
CA ALA A 419 27.87 27.18 -10.36
C ALA A 419 28.74 27.53 -9.14
N LYS A 420 28.77 26.67 -8.12
CA LYS A 420 29.61 26.86 -6.93
C LYS A 420 31.09 27.04 -7.27
N ALA A 421 31.61 26.31 -8.26
CA ALA A 421 33.01 26.39 -8.68
C ALA A 421 33.35 27.65 -9.50
N LYS A 422 32.37 28.29 -10.15
CA LYS A 422 32.59 29.39 -11.11
C LYS A 422 32.03 30.74 -10.68
N LEU A 423 31.02 30.72 -9.82
CA LEU A 423 30.25 31.86 -9.36
C LEU A 423 30.18 31.82 -7.83
N ASP A 424 31.06 32.55 -7.16
CA ASP A 424 30.86 32.81 -5.74
C ASP A 424 29.65 33.75 -5.53
N PRO A 425 28.96 33.70 -4.38
CA PRO A 425 27.74 34.49 -4.17
C PRO A 425 27.90 36.00 -4.37
N LYS A 426 29.08 36.55 -4.09
CA LYS A 426 29.36 37.97 -4.29
C LYS A 426 29.39 38.32 -5.78
N LYS A 427 30.12 37.53 -6.58
CA LYS A 427 30.16 37.70 -8.03
C LYS A 427 28.78 37.56 -8.70
N VAL A 428 27.90 36.71 -8.20
CA VAL A 428 26.50 36.64 -8.69
C VAL A 428 25.79 37.98 -8.48
N THR A 429 25.95 38.59 -7.30
CA THR A 429 25.36 39.89 -6.97
C THR A 429 25.90 40.97 -7.90
N ASP A 430 27.22 41.08 -8.04
CA ASP A 430 27.87 42.09 -8.89
C ASP A 430 27.42 41.98 -10.36
N LEU A 431 27.25 40.75 -10.87
CA LEU A 431 26.80 40.50 -12.23
C LEU A 431 25.31 40.82 -12.43
N LEU A 432 24.47 40.57 -11.43
CA LEU A 432 23.05 40.94 -11.45
C LEU A 432 22.87 42.46 -11.41
N GLU A 433 23.57 43.16 -10.51
CA GLU A 433 23.57 44.62 -10.44
C GLU A 433 24.03 45.23 -11.77
N LYS A 434 25.13 44.72 -12.33
CA LYS A 434 25.60 45.17 -13.65
C LYS A 434 24.55 44.98 -14.74
N ARG A 435 23.87 43.83 -14.77
CA ARG A 435 22.87 43.50 -15.79
C ARG A 435 21.65 44.41 -15.72
N PHE A 436 21.18 44.74 -14.52
CA PHE A 436 19.97 45.54 -14.33
C PHE A 436 20.24 47.02 -14.04
N SER A 437 21.50 47.45 -14.01
CA SER A 437 21.91 48.85 -13.79
C SER A 437 21.21 49.86 -14.72
N VAL A 438 20.95 49.48 -15.98
CA VAL A 438 20.23 50.34 -16.94
C VAL A 438 18.80 50.60 -16.46
N LEU A 439 18.09 49.58 -15.96
CA LEU A 439 16.73 49.77 -15.41
C LEU A 439 16.72 50.67 -14.18
N ILE A 440 17.75 50.55 -13.34
CA ILE A 440 17.89 51.34 -12.11
C ILE A 440 18.18 52.81 -12.43
N ASN A 441 18.91 53.08 -13.53
CA ASN A 441 19.39 54.42 -13.87
C ASN A 441 18.57 55.16 -14.95
N SER A 442 17.69 54.47 -15.70
CA SER A 442 16.92 55.05 -16.83
C SER A 442 15.41 55.08 -16.57
N VAL A 443 15.02 55.75 -15.48
CA VAL A 443 13.64 55.90 -15.03
C VAL A 443 12.82 56.72 -16.06
N GLY A 444 11.73 56.13 -16.58
CA GLY A 444 10.74 56.83 -17.42
C GLY A 444 10.86 56.62 -18.94
N THR A 445 11.88 55.91 -19.43
CA THR A 445 12.01 55.53 -20.85
C THR A 445 11.34 54.17 -21.13
N THR A 446 10.64 54.04 -22.26
CA THR A 446 10.05 52.77 -22.72
C THR A 446 10.65 52.36 -24.05
N SER A 447 11.32 51.20 -24.09
CA SER A 447 11.76 50.53 -25.31
C SER A 447 11.48 49.03 -25.18
N PRO A 448 11.31 48.30 -26.30
CA PRO A 448 11.07 46.85 -26.27
C PRO A 448 12.18 46.06 -25.52
N GLU A 449 13.43 46.48 -25.66
CA GLU A 449 14.58 45.89 -24.94
C GLU A 449 14.50 46.15 -23.42
N LEU A 450 14.07 47.35 -23.03
CA LEU A 450 13.90 47.71 -21.63
C LEU A 450 12.75 46.91 -20.99
N ASP A 451 11.66 46.70 -21.72
CA ASP A 451 10.53 45.89 -21.25
C ASP A 451 10.90 44.40 -21.15
N GLN A 452 11.77 43.89 -22.01
CA GLN A 452 12.32 42.54 -21.89
C GLN A 452 13.18 42.39 -20.63
N LEU A 453 14.02 43.38 -20.31
CA LEU A 453 14.80 43.44 -19.07
C LEU A 453 13.91 43.56 -17.83
N LYS A 454 12.83 44.37 -17.87
CA LYS A 454 11.84 44.47 -16.78
C LYS A 454 11.14 43.14 -16.52
N ASN A 455 10.74 42.44 -17.58
CA ASN A 455 10.17 41.09 -17.50
C ASN A 455 11.16 40.12 -16.85
N GLU A 456 12.42 40.11 -17.30
CA GLU A 456 13.45 39.22 -16.78
C GLU A 456 13.72 39.45 -15.28
N LEU A 457 13.81 40.71 -14.85
CA LEU A 457 13.96 41.07 -13.44
C LEU A 457 12.74 40.64 -12.63
N TYR A 458 11.53 40.82 -13.17
CA TYR A 458 10.30 40.38 -12.52
C TYR A 458 10.30 38.86 -12.31
N TYR A 459 10.67 38.07 -13.33
CA TYR A 459 10.73 36.61 -13.20
C TYR A 459 11.72 36.18 -12.12
N LEU A 460 12.91 36.77 -12.09
CA LEU A 460 13.93 36.48 -11.08
C LEU A 460 13.38 36.75 -9.66
N CYS A 461 12.85 37.96 -9.43
CA CYS A 461 12.36 38.35 -8.12
C CYS A 461 11.13 37.53 -7.69
N ALA A 462 10.19 37.27 -8.59
CA ALA A 462 8.99 36.49 -8.28
C ALA A 462 9.31 35.02 -8.01
N GLU A 463 10.21 34.38 -8.78
CA GLU A 463 10.62 33.00 -8.53
C GLU A 463 11.34 32.84 -7.19
N TYR A 464 12.29 33.74 -6.87
CA TYR A 464 12.98 33.71 -5.58
C TYR A 464 12.08 34.07 -4.41
N SER A 465 11.16 35.02 -4.58
CA SER A 465 10.19 35.38 -3.53
C SER A 465 9.27 34.20 -3.22
N PHE A 466 8.77 33.53 -4.26
CA PHE A 466 7.94 32.35 -4.09
C PHE A 466 8.69 31.18 -3.44
N ALA A 467 10.00 31.05 -3.70
CA ALA A 467 10.81 29.98 -3.15
C ALA A 467 11.32 30.28 -1.72
N ASP A 468 11.66 31.53 -1.39
CA ASP A 468 12.48 31.84 -0.20
C ASP A 468 12.03 33.07 0.61
N HIS A 469 10.88 33.68 0.32
CA HIS A 469 10.33 34.75 1.17
C HIS A 469 9.96 34.23 2.58
N ASN A 470 10.25 35.00 3.63
CA ASN A 470 10.04 34.55 5.02
C ASN A 470 8.56 34.31 5.38
N GLU A 471 7.67 35.14 4.85
CA GLU A 471 6.24 35.13 5.22
C GLU A 471 5.33 34.47 4.17
N PHE A 472 5.72 34.50 2.90
CA PHE A 472 4.84 34.14 1.77
C PHE A 472 5.29 32.88 1.04
N SER A 473 6.50 32.38 1.31
CA SER A 473 6.97 31.15 0.69
C SER A 473 6.48 29.93 1.47
N PHE A 474 5.65 29.12 0.81
CA PHE A 474 5.34 27.77 1.27
C PHE A 474 6.48 26.77 0.98
N LEU A 475 7.42 27.13 0.09
CA LEU A 475 8.54 26.28 -0.29
C LEU A 475 9.74 26.42 0.63
N LYS A 476 9.93 27.55 1.31
CA LYS A 476 11.13 27.80 2.11
C LYS A 476 11.34 26.73 3.18
N GLY A 477 10.27 26.39 3.91
CA GLY A 477 10.29 25.33 4.91
C GLY A 477 10.59 23.96 4.30
N LYS A 478 10.00 23.66 3.14
CA LYS A 478 10.18 22.40 2.41
C LYS A 478 11.59 22.25 1.84
N LEU A 479 12.14 23.29 1.23
CA LEU A 479 13.49 23.29 0.68
C LEU A 479 14.57 23.17 1.77
N LYS A 480 14.35 23.74 2.96
CA LYS A 480 15.27 23.60 4.10
C LYS A 480 15.51 22.14 4.52
N LEU A 481 14.59 21.22 4.20
CA LEU A 481 14.79 19.78 4.43
C LEU A 481 16.05 19.24 3.72
N LEU A 482 16.40 19.81 2.55
CA LEU A 482 17.62 19.44 1.81
C LEU A 482 18.91 19.71 2.62
N ARG A 483 18.88 20.67 3.54
CA ARG A 483 20.03 20.99 4.38
C ARG A 483 20.32 19.91 5.43
N GLU A 484 19.27 19.22 5.86
CA GLU A 484 19.30 18.27 6.98
C GLU A 484 19.30 16.81 6.52
N THR A 485 18.79 16.53 5.33
CA THR A 485 18.76 15.18 4.75
C THR A 485 20.10 14.76 4.17
N THR A 486 20.35 13.45 4.19
CA THR A 486 21.50 12.81 3.54
C THR A 486 21.07 11.79 2.48
N LEU A 487 19.76 11.68 2.19
CA LEU A 487 19.18 10.65 1.32
C LEU A 487 19.83 10.59 -0.07
N ILE A 488 20.13 11.76 -0.65
CA ILE A 488 20.67 11.89 -2.01
C ILE A 488 22.20 12.00 -2.04
N ASP A 489 22.88 12.11 -0.89
CA ASP A 489 24.34 12.27 -0.83
C ASP A 489 25.06 11.02 -1.36
N GLY A 490 24.59 9.82 -0.99
CA GLY A 490 25.10 8.55 -1.53
C GLY A 490 24.90 8.45 -3.04
N LEU A 491 23.67 8.72 -3.50
CA LEU A 491 23.28 8.66 -4.92
C LEU A 491 24.07 9.63 -5.81
N ALA A 492 24.42 10.79 -5.26
CA ALA A 492 25.19 11.82 -5.94
C ALA A 492 26.71 11.62 -5.81
N GLY A 493 27.18 10.66 -5.01
CA GLY A 493 28.61 10.49 -4.69
C GLY A 493 29.51 10.22 -5.90
N GLU A 494 28.99 9.60 -6.95
CA GLU A 494 29.73 9.41 -8.22
C GLU A 494 29.84 10.69 -9.06
N ILE A 495 28.97 11.67 -8.82
CA ILE A 495 28.81 12.90 -9.63
C ILE A 495 29.34 14.12 -8.88
N SER A 496 29.35 14.07 -7.54
CA SER A 496 29.64 15.19 -6.65
C SER A 496 30.46 14.76 -5.45
N VAL A 497 31.53 15.50 -5.19
CA VAL A 497 32.27 15.42 -3.91
C VAL A 497 31.56 16.24 -2.82
N GLU A 498 30.76 17.24 -3.23
CA GLU A 498 30.02 18.10 -2.32
C GLU A 498 28.75 17.40 -1.84
N LYS A 499 28.49 17.49 -0.53
CA LYS A 499 27.25 17.03 0.08
C LYS A 499 26.11 18.01 -0.19
N THR A 500 24.88 17.53 -0.16
CA THR A 500 23.64 18.29 -0.38
C THR A 500 23.55 19.51 0.53
N LYS A 501 23.93 19.38 1.80
CA LYS A 501 24.01 20.49 2.74
C LYS A 501 24.86 21.65 2.22
N VAL A 502 26.03 21.36 1.65
CA VAL A 502 26.96 22.39 1.14
C VAL A 502 26.38 23.08 -0.09
N LEU A 503 25.76 22.32 -0.99
CA LEU A 503 25.09 22.86 -2.17
C LEU A 503 23.89 23.74 -1.79
N PHE A 504 23.13 23.33 -0.77
CA PHE A 504 22.02 24.12 -0.24
C PHE A 504 22.49 25.39 0.47
N ASP A 505 23.56 25.33 1.27
CA ASP A 505 24.15 26.50 1.92
C ASP A 505 24.68 27.52 0.88
N TYR A 506 25.19 27.04 -0.26
CA TYR A 506 25.57 27.89 -1.39
C TYR A 506 24.36 28.59 -2.02
N TYR A 507 23.29 27.84 -2.31
CA TYR A 507 22.03 28.40 -2.81
C TYR A 507 21.46 29.46 -1.86
N SER A 508 21.41 29.15 -0.55
CA SER A 508 20.82 30.04 0.45
C SER A 508 21.49 31.41 0.46
N LYS A 509 22.83 31.45 0.34
CA LYS A 509 23.58 32.71 0.23
C LYS A 509 23.23 33.51 -1.02
N ILE A 510 22.95 32.85 -2.14
CA ILE A 510 22.51 33.52 -3.38
C ILE A 510 21.07 34.01 -3.23
N ALA A 511 20.18 33.18 -2.67
CA ALA A 511 18.79 33.54 -2.43
C ALA A 511 18.67 34.77 -1.54
N ASP A 512 19.42 34.83 -0.42
CA ASP A 512 19.47 36.00 0.45
C ASP A 512 19.88 37.27 -0.30
N LYS A 513 20.87 37.17 -1.21
CA LYS A 513 21.36 38.31 -2.01
C LYS A 513 20.35 38.76 -3.06
N VAL A 514 19.76 37.82 -3.81
CA VAL A 514 18.73 38.13 -4.81
C VAL A 514 17.52 38.76 -4.15
N MET A 515 17.04 38.19 -3.03
CA MET A 515 15.91 38.71 -2.28
C MET A 515 16.18 40.10 -1.71
N SER A 516 17.35 40.31 -1.12
CA SER A 516 17.74 41.64 -0.61
C SER A 516 17.82 42.67 -1.75
N GLY A 517 18.37 42.28 -2.90
CA GLY A 517 18.42 43.12 -4.09
C GLY A 517 17.02 43.48 -4.61
N CYS A 518 16.14 42.49 -4.75
CA CYS A 518 14.76 42.68 -5.19
C CYS A 518 13.93 43.55 -4.21
N ALA A 519 14.16 43.42 -2.91
CA ALA A 519 13.50 44.24 -1.89
C ALA A 519 13.98 45.70 -1.88
N ALA A 520 15.20 45.96 -2.32
CA ALA A 520 15.77 47.31 -2.41
C ALA A 520 15.33 48.08 -3.66
N LEU A 521 14.65 47.43 -4.61
CA LEU A 521 14.16 48.07 -5.83
C LEU A 521 12.93 48.95 -5.56
N ASP A 522 12.88 50.15 -6.16
CA ASP A 522 11.66 50.93 -6.22
C ASP A 522 10.71 50.33 -7.28
N GLN A 523 9.85 49.42 -6.82
CA GLN A 523 8.97 48.64 -7.69
C GLN A 523 8.04 49.51 -8.56
N LYS A 524 7.57 50.65 -8.03
CA LYS A 524 6.66 51.55 -8.75
C LYS A 524 7.35 52.31 -9.88
N GLN A 525 8.65 52.55 -9.74
CA GLN A 525 9.45 53.18 -10.81
C GLN A 525 9.78 52.19 -11.93
N ILE A 526 10.02 50.92 -11.60
CA ILE A 526 10.41 49.89 -12.58
C ILE A 526 9.19 49.32 -13.30
N TRP A 527 8.16 48.91 -12.54
CA TRP A 527 6.92 48.33 -13.03
C TRP A 527 5.75 49.29 -12.75
N ASN A 528 5.62 50.29 -13.62
CA ASN A 528 4.55 51.28 -13.58
C ASN A 528 3.22 50.73 -14.13
N ASP A 529 2.15 51.52 -14.05
CA ASP A 529 0.80 51.10 -14.49
C ASP A 529 0.69 50.75 -15.99
N SER A 530 1.67 51.19 -16.81
CA SER A 530 1.74 50.86 -18.24
C SER A 530 2.43 49.52 -18.55
N PHE A 531 3.13 48.94 -17.59
CA PHE A 531 3.86 47.69 -17.79
C PHE A 531 2.92 46.47 -17.80
N THR A 532 3.00 45.66 -18.85
CA THR A 532 2.31 44.37 -18.91
C THR A 532 3.32 43.24 -18.82
N LEU A 533 3.20 42.44 -17.76
CA LEU A 533 4.04 41.27 -17.54
C LEU A 533 3.73 40.18 -18.58
N ASP A 534 4.75 39.78 -19.34
CA ASP A 534 4.67 38.58 -20.16
C ASP A 534 4.75 37.34 -19.26
N LYS A 535 3.66 36.60 -19.12
CA LYS A 535 3.59 35.43 -18.22
C LYS A 535 4.31 34.19 -18.77
N THR A 536 4.77 34.18 -20.02
CA THR A 536 5.41 32.99 -20.62
C THR A 536 6.90 32.89 -20.27
N GLY A 537 7.56 33.98 -19.84
CA GLY A 537 9.01 33.96 -19.53
C GLY A 537 9.41 33.31 -18.20
N PHE A 538 8.44 32.90 -17.37
CA PHE A 538 8.69 32.14 -16.16
C PHE A 538 9.22 30.73 -16.46
N SER A 539 9.95 30.17 -15.49
CA SER A 539 10.41 28.79 -15.54
C SER A 539 9.24 27.82 -15.51
N THR A 540 9.41 26.64 -16.11
CA THR A 540 8.35 25.63 -16.20
C THR A 540 7.78 25.23 -14.84
N TRP A 541 8.65 25.11 -13.82
CA TRP A 541 8.20 24.74 -12.47
C TRP A 541 7.29 25.83 -11.87
N TYR A 542 7.67 27.10 -12.00
CA TYR A 542 6.88 28.22 -11.50
C TYR A 542 5.53 28.31 -12.21
N ILE A 543 5.50 28.18 -13.55
CA ILE A 543 4.25 28.18 -14.32
C ILE A 543 3.34 27.03 -13.90
N SER A 544 3.89 25.82 -13.75
CA SER A 544 3.09 24.68 -13.32
C SER A 544 2.45 24.90 -11.95
N LYS A 545 3.15 25.57 -11.03
CA LYS A 545 2.68 25.69 -9.65
C LYS A 545 1.84 26.94 -9.37
N VAL A 546 2.17 28.07 -9.98
CA VAL A 546 1.46 29.35 -9.78
C VAL A 546 0.31 29.53 -10.78
N TYR A 547 0.52 29.08 -12.01
CA TYR A 547 -0.43 29.27 -13.10
C TYR A 547 -1.12 27.98 -13.52
N GLU A 548 -0.91 26.85 -12.82
CA GLU A 548 -1.54 25.56 -13.13
C GLU A 548 -1.37 25.16 -14.60
N SER A 549 -0.17 25.42 -15.15
CA SER A 549 0.17 25.14 -16.56
C SER A 549 -0.68 25.86 -17.61
N LYS A 550 -1.39 26.96 -17.25
CA LYS A 550 -2.16 27.81 -18.19
C LYS A 550 -1.32 28.46 -19.30
N PHE A 551 0.00 28.54 -19.12
CA PHE A 551 0.94 29.12 -20.08
C PHE A 551 2.03 28.10 -20.43
N LYS A 552 2.63 28.24 -21.63
CA LYS A 552 3.83 27.51 -22.01
C LYS A 552 5.05 28.38 -21.75
N SER A 553 6.08 27.85 -21.09
CA SER A 553 7.33 28.58 -20.84
C SER A 553 8.05 28.87 -22.16
N THR A 554 8.45 30.13 -22.37
CA THR A 554 9.29 30.59 -23.49
C THR A 554 10.73 30.91 -23.05
N LEU A 555 11.16 30.40 -21.89
CA LEU A 555 12.47 30.71 -21.30
C LEU A 555 13.63 30.27 -22.22
N LYS A 556 13.50 29.10 -22.86
CA LYS A 556 14.53 28.57 -23.76
C LYS A 556 14.66 29.41 -25.03
N GLU A 557 13.55 29.84 -25.59
CA GLU A 557 13.48 30.69 -26.77
C GLU A 557 14.12 32.05 -26.51
N LYS A 558 13.82 32.65 -25.35
CA LYS A 558 14.45 33.91 -24.90
C LYS A 558 15.96 33.76 -24.70
N ASN A 559 16.40 32.63 -24.14
CA ASN A 559 17.82 32.32 -23.99
C ASN A 559 18.54 32.15 -25.34
N LEU A 560 17.92 31.47 -26.31
CA LEU A 560 18.45 31.34 -27.67
C LEU A 560 18.59 32.71 -28.35
N GLU A 561 17.59 33.58 -28.20
CA GLU A 561 17.63 34.92 -28.75
C GLU A 561 18.76 35.77 -28.15
N TYR A 562 18.94 35.72 -26.83
CA TYR A 562 20.05 36.41 -26.15
C TYR A 562 21.43 35.95 -26.65
N LEU A 563 21.61 34.65 -26.90
CA LEU A 563 22.87 34.08 -27.37
C LEU A 563 23.22 34.43 -28.83
N LYS A 564 22.27 34.95 -29.63
CA LYS A 564 22.59 35.43 -31.00
C LYS A 564 23.57 36.60 -31.00
N THR A 565 23.54 37.42 -29.95
CA THR A 565 24.34 38.65 -29.84
C THR A 565 25.30 38.64 -28.66
N ASN A 566 25.19 37.67 -27.75
CA ASN A 566 25.97 37.58 -26.52
C ASN A 566 26.64 36.22 -26.34
N LYS A 567 27.78 36.21 -25.63
CA LYS A 567 28.42 34.96 -25.17
C LYS A 567 27.71 34.44 -23.91
N PRO A 568 27.60 33.11 -23.73
CA PRO A 568 27.04 32.53 -22.51
C PRO A 568 27.94 32.85 -21.30
N LEU A 569 27.34 33.01 -20.13
CA LEU A 569 28.05 33.22 -18.88
C LEU A 569 28.77 31.95 -18.41
N ILE A 570 28.10 30.80 -18.51
CA ILE A 570 28.70 29.48 -18.27
C ILE A 570 28.26 28.53 -19.37
N ALA A 571 29.24 27.87 -20.00
CA ALA A 571 29.02 26.82 -20.97
C ALA A 571 30.05 25.71 -20.81
N TRP A 572 29.71 24.52 -21.30
CA TRP A 572 30.63 23.43 -21.51
C TRP A 572 31.68 23.81 -22.56
N LYS A 573 32.85 23.17 -22.50
CA LYS A 573 33.91 23.41 -23.49
C LYS A 573 33.43 23.17 -24.93
N ALA A 574 32.55 22.18 -25.12
CA ALA A 574 31.97 21.81 -26.42
C ALA A 574 31.20 22.96 -27.09
N TYR A 575 30.67 23.92 -26.33
CA TYR A 575 29.96 25.07 -26.89
C TYR A 575 30.82 25.89 -27.86
N ALA A 576 32.15 25.92 -27.65
CA ALA A 576 33.06 26.62 -28.55
C ALA A 576 33.03 26.04 -29.98
N ASP A 577 32.71 24.75 -30.11
CA ASP A 577 32.71 24.02 -31.37
C ASP A 577 31.30 23.87 -31.95
N THR A 578 30.28 23.70 -31.10
CA THR A 578 28.90 23.41 -31.52
C THR A 578 28.01 24.65 -31.61
N ALA A 579 28.30 25.70 -30.83
CA ALA A 579 27.41 26.82 -30.55
C ALA A 579 25.97 26.40 -30.16
N ALA A 580 25.82 25.19 -29.62
CA ALA A 580 24.51 24.59 -29.35
C ALA A 580 24.02 24.93 -27.94
N LEU A 581 22.71 25.16 -27.76
CA LEU A 581 22.15 25.52 -26.46
C LEU A 581 22.32 24.41 -25.42
N GLU A 582 22.35 23.15 -25.85
CA GLU A 582 22.57 22.01 -24.96
C GLU A 582 23.94 22.07 -24.25
N ASP A 583 24.90 22.77 -24.85
CA ASP A 583 26.22 22.99 -24.28
C ASP A 583 26.30 24.23 -23.37
N VAL A 584 25.21 24.98 -23.21
CA VAL A 584 25.13 26.15 -22.33
C VAL A 584 24.52 25.76 -20.98
N ILE A 585 25.22 26.10 -19.90
CA ILE A 585 24.74 25.88 -18.53
C ILE A 585 23.85 27.03 -18.08
N CYS A 586 24.28 28.27 -18.36
CA CYS A 586 23.43 29.45 -18.22
C CYS A 586 23.93 30.61 -19.10
N THR A 587 22.98 31.39 -19.61
CA THR A 587 23.23 32.44 -20.60
C THR A 587 23.75 33.73 -19.98
N ASN A 588 23.16 34.14 -18.85
CA ASN A 588 23.48 35.38 -18.15
C ASN A 588 23.28 35.21 -16.64
N ALA A 589 23.54 36.27 -15.86
CA ALA A 589 23.49 36.20 -14.40
C ALA A 589 22.10 35.87 -13.83
N SER A 590 21.03 36.39 -14.43
CA SER A 590 19.65 36.08 -14.03
C SER A 590 19.32 34.62 -14.33
N ASP A 591 19.65 34.15 -15.54
CA ASP A 591 19.46 32.75 -15.95
C ASP A 591 20.26 31.79 -15.07
N CYS A 592 21.51 32.12 -14.71
CA CYS A 592 22.30 31.31 -13.77
C CYS A 592 21.64 31.21 -12.40
N SER A 593 21.19 32.34 -11.82
CA SER A 593 20.49 32.34 -10.52
C SER A 593 19.21 31.50 -10.59
N ARG A 594 18.39 31.69 -11.63
CA ARG A 594 17.15 30.91 -11.83
C ARG A 594 17.43 29.42 -12.02
N ASN A 595 18.52 29.05 -12.71
CA ASN A 595 18.94 27.65 -12.85
C ASN A 595 19.46 27.05 -11.54
N ILE A 596 20.13 27.83 -10.68
CA ILE A 596 20.52 27.41 -9.32
C ILE A 596 19.26 27.13 -8.48
N LEU A 597 18.30 28.05 -8.47
CA LEU A 597 17.01 27.87 -7.78
C LEU A 597 16.27 26.64 -8.30
N LYS A 598 16.12 26.51 -9.63
CA LYS A 598 15.51 25.34 -10.26
C LYS A 598 16.19 24.05 -9.84
N SER A 599 17.52 24.02 -9.76
CA SER A 599 18.27 22.83 -9.36
C SER A 599 17.97 22.42 -7.92
N ILE A 600 17.78 23.38 -7.01
CA ILE A 600 17.37 23.11 -5.62
C ILE A 600 15.94 22.57 -5.55
N VAL A 601 15.03 23.11 -6.36
CA VAL A 601 13.66 22.58 -6.49
C VAL A 601 13.67 21.14 -7.05
N ASP A 602 14.47 20.87 -8.08
CA ASP A 602 14.62 19.53 -8.65
C ASP A 602 15.23 18.54 -7.63
N LEU A 603 16.23 18.96 -6.84
CA LEU A 603 16.79 18.14 -5.75
C LEU A 603 15.74 17.82 -4.69
N TYR A 604 14.91 18.80 -4.31
CA TYR A 604 13.80 18.58 -3.39
C TYR A 604 12.80 17.55 -3.94
N SER A 605 12.40 17.71 -5.21
CA SER A 605 11.50 16.77 -5.89
C SER A 605 12.05 15.34 -5.90
N VAL A 606 13.33 15.18 -6.20
CA VAL A 606 14.01 13.88 -6.18
C VAL A 606 14.04 13.29 -4.76
N THR A 607 14.28 14.11 -3.75
CA THR A 607 14.40 13.67 -2.35
C THR A 607 13.07 13.12 -1.82
N GLN A 608 11.93 13.73 -2.18
CA GLN A 608 10.60 13.29 -1.72
C GLN A 608 10.25 11.85 -2.12
N TYR A 609 10.74 11.41 -3.29
CA TYR A 609 10.44 10.08 -3.84
C TYR A 609 11.69 9.21 -3.99
N ALA A 610 12.76 9.51 -3.25
CA ALA A 610 14.02 8.80 -3.38
C ALA A 610 13.85 7.29 -3.11
N ALA A 611 13.15 6.93 -2.02
CA ALA A 611 12.89 5.53 -1.66
C ALA A 611 12.02 4.76 -2.65
N THR A 612 11.29 5.46 -3.54
CA THR A 612 10.54 4.84 -4.65
C THR A 612 11.48 4.34 -5.74
N PHE A 613 12.50 5.14 -6.09
CA PHE A 613 13.31 4.91 -7.30
C PHE A 613 14.70 4.34 -7.03
N TRP A 614 15.19 4.47 -5.80
CA TRP A 614 16.48 3.96 -5.39
C TRP A 614 16.30 3.11 -4.13
N SER A 615 16.57 1.82 -4.24
CA SER A 615 16.79 0.95 -3.08
C SER A 615 18.21 1.15 -2.56
N MET A 616 18.41 1.06 -1.25
CA MET A 616 19.76 0.81 -0.73
C MET A 616 20.27 -0.49 -1.37
N GLN A 617 21.50 -0.49 -1.90
CA GLN A 617 22.20 -1.65 -2.44
C GLN A 617 22.44 -2.67 -1.31
N GLN A 618 21.39 -3.41 -0.93
CA GLN A 618 21.34 -4.54 0.02
C GLN A 618 19.91 -4.87 0.49
N GLU A 619 18.89 -4.09 0.08
CA GLU A 619 17.50 -4.36 0.46
C GLU A 619 16.56 -4.33 -0.75
N ILE A 620 15.83 -5.43 -0.95
CA ILE A 620 14.79 -5.54 -1.99
C ILE A 620 13.58 -4.69 -1.62
N ASN A 621 13.03 -3.96 -2.60
CA ASN A 621 11.81 -3.18 -2.44
C ASN A 621 10.58 -4.08 -2.20
N THR A 622 9.74 -3.65 -1.25
CA THR A 622 8.52 -4.39 -0.86
C THR A 622 7.27 -3.50 -0.71
N PRO A 623 6.83 -2.83 -1.79
CA PRO A 623 5.67 -1.97 -1.75
C PRO A 623 4.39 -2.78 -1.50
N ALA A 624 3.41 -2.19 -0.80
CA ALA A 624 2.11 -2.79 -0.57
C ALA A 624 1.14 -2.41 -1.71
N LEU A 625 1.48 -2.81 -2.95
CA LEU A 625 0.73 -2.43 -4.16
C LEU A 625 -0.77 -2.72 -4.04
N PHE A 626 -1.15 -3.90 -3.54
CA PHE A 626 -2.55 -4.34 -3.45
C PHE A 626 -3.27 -3.88 -2.16
N ASN A 627 -2.63 -3.07 -1.31
CA ASN A 627 -3.19 -2.67 -0.02
C ASN A 627 -3.07 -1.16 0.27
N PRO A 628 -4.07 -0.35 -0.11
CA PRO A 628 -4.09 1.08 0.14
C PRO A 628 -4.27 1.49 1.60
N TYR A 629 -4.51 0.53 2.49
CA TYR A 629 -4.77 0.81 3.91
C TYR A 629 -3.54 0.65 4.79
N ALA A 630 -2.40 0.21 4.25
CA ALA A 630 -1.19 0.07 5.03
C ALA A 630 -0.67 1.44 5.48
N GLU A 631 -0.47 2.37 4.56
CA GLU A 631 -0.06 3.74 4.82
C GLU A 631 -1.10 4.54 5.64
N ARG A 632 -2.39 4.46 5.28
CA ARG A 632 -3.48 5.18 5.97
C ARG A 632 -3.61 4.78 7.44
N THR A 633 -3.40 3.50 7.74
CA THR A 633 -3.48 3.00 9.12
C THR A 633 -2.21 3.29 9.91
N ALA A 634 -1.05 3.30 9.25
CA ALA A 634 0.23 3.68 9.88
C ALA A 634 0.21 5.14 10.32
N CYS A 635 -0.27 6.03 9.46
CA CYS A 635 -0.39 7.47 9.73
C CYS A 635 -1.67 7.85 10.50
N LYS A 636 -2.47 6.88 10.96
CA LYS A 636 -3.73 7.11 11.72
C LYS A 636 -4.77 8.00 10.99
N VAL A 637 -4.68 8.09 9.67
CA VAL A 637 -5.68 8.77 8.83
C VAL A 637 -7.00 7.98 8.84
N TYR A 638 -6.92 6.66 8.92
CA TYR A 638 -8.08 5.77 9.01
C TYR A 638 -8.07 4.96 10.33
N ASP A 639 -9.16 5.04 11.12
CA ASP A 639 -9.40 4.17 12.28
C ASP A 639 -10.39 3.04 11.93
N PRO A 640 -9.93 1.78 11.76
CA PRO A 640 -10.80 0.65 11.45
C PRO A 640 -11.80 0.27 12.56
N TRP A 641 -11.61 0.79 13.78
CA TRP A 641 -12.50 0.53 14.92
C TRP A 641 -13.52 1.64 15.16
N TYR A 642 -13.39 2.78 14.48
CA TYR A 642 -14.23 3.94 14.76
C TYR A 642 -15.72 3.64 14.59
N LYS A 643 -16.12 2.93 13.52
CA LYS A 643 -17.54 2.58 13.32
C LYS A 643 -18.08 1.71 14.45
N THR A 644 -17.31 0.73 14.91
CA THR A 644 -17.68 -0.12 16.05
C THR A 644 -17.83 0.71 17.33
N LYS A 645 -16.88 1.61 17.61
CA LYS A 645 -16.95 2.53 18.76
C LYS A 645 -18.17 3.45 18.68
N SER A 646 -18.44 4.04 17.52
CA SER A 646 -19.60 4.90 17.27
C SER A 646 -20.92 4.16 17.45
N VAL A 647 -21.04 2.92 16.96
CA VAL A 647 -22.25 2.10 17.14
C VAL A 647 -22.48 1.77 18.62
N LEU A 648 -21.43 1.42 19.37
CA LEU A 648 -21.52 1.17 20.81
C LEU A 648 -21.83 2.45 21.60
N PHE A 649 -21.22 3.57 21.24
CA PHE A 649 -21.50 4.86 21.85
C PHE A 649 -22.97 5.26 21.65
N ASN A 650 -23.49 5.11 20.43
CA ASN A 650 -24.89 5.41 20.11
C ASN A 650 -25.86 4.48 20.84
N LEU A 651 -25.49 3.21 21.07
CA LEU A 651 -26.26 2.29 21.92
C LEU A 651 -26.35 2.81 23.36
N PHE A 652 -25.22 3.16 23.99
CA PHE A 652 -25.23 3.70 25.36
C PHE A 652 -25.94 5.06 25.46
N SER A 653 -25.79 5.92 24.44
CA SER A 653 -26.48 7.20 24.32
C SER A 653 -28.00 7.03 24.25
N ASP A 654 -28.49 6.14 23.37
CA ASP A 654 -29.91 5.86 23.22
C ASP A 654 -30.48 5.14 24.48
N MET A 655 -29.70 4.26 25.15
CA MET A 655 -30.10 3.67 26.44
C MET A 655 -30.18 4.71 27.57
N SER A 656 -29.26 5.67 27.60
CA SER A 656 -29.27 6.76 28.58
C SER A 656 -30.47 7.68 28.35
N GLN A 657 -30.82 7.96 27.10
CA GLN A 657 -32.04 8.67 26.73
C GLN A 657 -33.29 7.88 27.13
N ALA A 658 -33.31 6.55 26.96
CA ALA A 658 -34.44 5.73 27.42
C ALA A 658 -34.66 5.87 28.93
N ALA A 659 -33.59 5.83 29.73
CA ALA A 659 -33.68 6.03 31.18
C ALA A 659 -34.14 7.45 31.56
N LEU A 660 -33.62 8.48 30.89
CA LEU A 660 -34.02 9.88 31.12
C LEU A 660 -35.47 10.15 30.69
N SER A 661 -35.96 9.47 29.66
CA SER A 661 -37.34 9.63 29.17
C SER A 661 -38.41 9.16 30.19
N VAL A 662 -38.03 8.33 31.16
CA VAL A 662 -38.89 7.97 32.31
C VAL A 662 -39.08 9.18 33.24
N ALA A 663 -38.06 10.01 33.42
CA ALA A 663 -38.07 11.16 34.32
C ALA A 663 -38.56 12.46 33.65
N ALA A 664 -38.38 12.60 32.33
CA ALA A 664 -38.81 13.75 31.55
C ALA A 664 -39.45 13.29 30.22
N PRO A 665 -40.75 12.97 30.19
CA PRO A 665 -41.40 12.46 28.99
C PRO A 665 -41.46 13.52 27.87
N GLY A 666 -40.72 13.26 26.78
CA GLY A 666 -41.03 13.73 25.44
C GLY A 666 -40.63 15.15 25.02
N MET A 667 -40.27 16.07 25.92
CA MET A 667 -40.14 17.50 25.55
C MET A 667 -38.72 17.95 25.19
N ILE A 668 -37.69 17.43 25.87
CA ILE A 668 -36.29 17.80 25.63
C ILE A 668 -35.45 16.53 25.70
N TYR A 669 -34.68 16.24 24.64
CA TYR A 669 -33.70 15.15 24.65
C TYR A 669 -32.38 15.58 24.04
N GLY A 670 -31.29 15.09 24.63
CA GLY A 670 -29.94 15.28 24.11
C GLY A 670 -29.59 14.15 23.16
N ARG A 671 -29.17 14.47 21.94
CA ARG A 671 -28.57 13.53 20.99
C ARG A 671 -27.06 13.68 21.03
N PHE A 672 -26.40 12.58 21.41
CA PHE A 672 -24.95 12.45 21.42
C PHE A 672 -24.54 11.59 20.23
N ASP A 673 -23.70 12.15 19.37
CA ASP A 673 -23.02 11.42 18.28
C ASP A 673 -21.51 11.58 18.45
N LEU A 674 -20.74 10.65 17.89
CA LEU A 674 -19.27 10.66 17.98
C LEU A 674 -18.71 11.16 16.65
N LYS A 675 -17.93 12.24 16.61
CA LYS A 675 -17.18 12.67 15.41
C LYS A 675 -15.87 11.86 15.31
N PRO A 676 -15.49 11.30 14.14
CA PRO A 676 -14.20 10.62 14.02
C PRO A 676 -13.07 11.60 14.27
N GLY A 677 -12.02 11.13 14.93
CA GLY A 677 -10.79 11.92 14.96
C GLY A 677 -10.03 11.69 13.66
N GLN A 678 -9.44 12.76 13.12
CA GLN A 678 -8.81 12.78 11.81
C GLN A 678 -7.46 13.49 11.89
N VAL A 679 -6.54 13.10 11.01
CA VAL A 679 -5.29 13.86 10.80
C VAL A 679 -5.66 15.11 10.02
N VAL A 680 -5.24 16.27 10.52
CA VAL A 680 -5.52 17.57 9.90
C VAL A 680 -4.34 18.10 9.11
N SER A 681 -3.12 17.74 9.50
CA SER A 681 -1.92 18.09 8.75
C SER A 681 -0.75 17.16 9.11
N PHE A 682 0.25 17.14 8.23
CA PHE A 682 1.53 16.50 8.45
C PHE A 682 2.63 17.56 8.54
N ASN A 683 3.39 17.53 9.62
CA ASN A 683 4.61 18.32 9.75
C ASN A 683 5.79 17.44 9.29
N GLN A 684 6.49 17.88 8.25
CA GLN A 684 7.70 17.21 7.75
C GLN A 684 8.89 17.54 8.65
N LEU A 685 9.62 16.52 9.10
CA LEU A 685 10.80 16.65 9.97
C LEU A 685 11.89 15.69 9.50
N VAL A 686 13.16 16.08 9.60
CA VAL A 686 14.27 15.16 9.31
C VAL A 686 14.72 14.46 10.60
N LYS A 687 14.68 13.13 10.62
CA LYS A 687 15.21 12.28 11.70
C LYS A 687 16.20 11.28 11.11
N ASP A 688 17.39 11.19 11.70
CA ASP A 688 18.47 10.34 11.19
C ASP A 688 18.77 10.54 9.69
N GLY A 689 18.70 11.78 9.18
CA GLY A 689 18.95 12.09 7.76
C GLY A 689 17.81 11.75 6.80
N ARG A 690 16.70 11.18 7.29
CA ARG A 690 15.53 10.77 6.51
C ARG A 690 14.29 11.59 6.85
N ILE A 691 13.35 11.66 5.90
CA ILE A 691 12.09 12.38 6.09
C ILE A 691 11.18 11.55 7.01
N SER A 692 10.68 12.20 8.05
CA SER A 692 9.69 11.66 8.99
C SER A 692 8.50 12.62 9.06
N TYR A 693 7.33 12.08 9.37
CA TYR A 693 6.11 12.87 9.48
C TYR A 693 5.60 12.88 10.91
N ASP A 694 5.30 14.07 11.43
CA ASP A 694 4.54 14.23 12.66
C ASP A 694 3.10 14.61 12.33
N THR A 695 2.15 13.82 12.85
CA THR A 695 0.73 13.95 12.53
C THR A 695 0.04 14.87 13.53
N ASN A 696 -0.51 15.99 13.07
CA ASN A 696 -1.44 16.79 13.87
C ASN A 696 -2.82 16.15 13.82
N TYR A 697 -3.36 15.82 14.99
CA TYR A 697 -4.57 15.02 15.11
C TYR A 697 -5.71 15.80 15.78
N GLU A 698 -6.83 15.95 15.09
CA GLU A 698 -8.08 16.35 15.73
C GLU A 698 -8.64 15.14 16.49
N ARG A 699 -8.63 15.20 17.82
CA ARG A 699 -9.15 14.09 18.65
C ARG A 699 -10.64 13.86 18.38
N THR A 700 -11.05 12.59 18.49
CA THR A 700 -12.47 12.20 18.52
C THR A 700 -13.20 13.03 19.58
N ARG A 701 -14.30 13.68 19.19
CA ARG A 701 -15.12 14.50 20.08
C ARG A 701 -16.56 14.03 20.05
N VAL A 702 -17.26 14.16 21.18
CA VAL A 702 -18.70 13.93 21.25
C VAL A 702 -19.39 15.21 20.78
N THR A 703 -20.18 15.11 19.72
CA THR A 703 -21.05 16.19 19.27
C THR A 703 -22.37 16.05 20.01
N THR A 704 -22.71 17.08 20.78
CA THR A 704 -23.98 17.15 21.50
C THR A 704 -24.93 18.07 20.75
N SER A 705 -26.16 17.59 20.58
CA SER A 705 -27.28 18.41 20.09
C SER A 705 -28.42 18.28 21.08
N LEU A 706 -28.96 19.42 21.50
CA LEU A 706 -30.13 19.47 22.35
C LEU A 706 -31.34 19.67 21.44
N VAL A 707 -32.34 18.81 21.58
CA VAL A 707 -33.56 18.84 20.78
C VAL A 707 -34.73 19.08 21.70
N ALA A 708 -35.45 20.17 21.45
CA ALA A 708 -36.75 20.42 22.04
C ALA A 708 -37.82 20.00 21.02
N ASP A 709 -38.62 18.99 21.36
CA ASP A 709 -39.71 18.48 20.54
C ASP A 709 -41.04 19.04 21.08
N PHE A 710 -41.73 19.83 20.27
CA PHE A 710 -43.00 20.45 20.62
C PHE A 710 -44.20 19.59 20.22
N GLY A 711 -43.99 18.42 19.60
CA GLY A 711 -45.03 17.44 19.27
C GLY A 711 -45.96 17.10 20.42
N PRO A 712 -45.43 16.75 21.62
CA PRO A 712 -46.26 16.47 22.79
C PRO A 712 -47.13 17.66 23.23
N LEU A 713 -46.59 18.89 23.20
CA LEU A 713 -47.27 20.10 23.68
C LEU A 713 -48.32 20.64 22.71
N LEU A 714 -48.01 20.63 21.41
CA LEU A 714 -48.76 21.36 20.39
C LEU A 714 -49.53 20.43 19.44
N GLY A 715 -49.38 19.10 19.56
CA GLY A 715 -49.98 18.11 18.66
C GLY A 715 -49.45 18.17 17.22
N VAL A 716 -48.43 18.98 16.96
CA VAL A 716 -47.78 19.16 15.66
C VAL A 716 -46.30 18.75 15.75
N PRO A 717 -45.80 17.89 14.85
CA PRO A 717 -44.49 17.25 14.98
C PRO A 717 -43.35 18.22 14.59
N CYS A 718 -43.14 19.24 15.42
CA CYS A 718 -42.16 20.30 15.24
C CYS A 718 -41.06 20.19 16.29
N ALA A 719 -39.80 20.25 15.86
CA ALA A 719 -38.65 20.20 16.74
C ALA A 719 -37.68 21.35 16.45
N VAL A 720 -37.09 21.87 17.52
CA VAL A 720 -35.97 22.81 17.48
C VAL A 720 -34.73 22.08 17.96
N SER A 721 -33.67 22.07 17.17
CA SER A 721 -32.38 21.49 17.55
C SER A 721 -31.29 22.54 17.60
N LEU A 722 -30.61 22.61 18.75
CA LEU A 722 -29.43 23.44 18.97
C LEU A 722 -28.22 22.51 19.02
N SER A 723 -27.19 22.79 18.22
CA SER A 723 -25.92 22.07 18.26
C SER A 723 -24.77 23.04 18.43
N ARG A 724 -23.79 22.69 19.26
CA ARG A 724 -22.55 23.46 19.45
C ARG A 724 -21.51 23.19 18.34
N THR A 725 -21.99 22.87 17.14
CA THR A 725 -21.17 22.63 15.95
C THR A 725 -21.92 23.10 14.70
N ASN A 726 -21.21 23.45 13.63
CA ASN A 726 -21.81 23.88 12.34
C ASN A 726 -22.71 22.80 11.73
N PHE A 727 -22.38 21.53 11.97
CA PHE A 727 -23.16 20.40 11.50
C PHE A 727 -24.28 20.07 12.49
N ASN A 728 -25.52 20.43 12.17
CA ASN A 728 -26.68 19.97 12.92
C ASN A 728 -27.10 18.59 12.39
N PRO A 729 -27.12 17.52 13.20
CA PRO A 729 -27.53 16.19 12.74
C PRO A 729 -28.98 16.13 12.22
N TYR A 730 -29.79 17.18 12.40
CA TYR A 730 -31.15 17.30 11.88
C TYR A 730 -31.28 17.94 10.48
N ASP A 731 -30.21 18.51 9.91
CA ASP A 731 -30.26 19.18 8.60
C ASP A 731 -30.50 18.19 7.44
N SER A 732 -30.03 16.95 7.58
CA SER A 732 -30.13 15.87 6.56
C SER A 732 -31.50 15.18 6.43
N TYR A 733 -32.54 15.64 7.13
CA TYR A 733 -33.86 15.00 7.17
C TYR A 733 -34.96 15.75 6.40
N ARG A 734 -34.61 16.52 5.36
CA ARG A 734 -35.58 17.13 4.45
C ARG A 734 -36.02 16.10 3.40
N PHE A 735 -37.23 15.56 3.51
CA PHE A 735 -37.84 14.82 2.40
C PHE A 735 -38.49 15.83 1.47
N ALA A 736 -38.13 15.82 0.18
CA ALA A 736 -38.75 16.68 -0.81
C ALA A 736 -40.28 16.47 -0.81
N GLY A 737 -41.04 17.50 -0.42
CA GLY A 737 -42.51 17.57 -0.55
C GLY A 737 -43.37 17.48 0.73
N ILE A 738 -42.84 17.10 1.91
CA ILE A 738 -43.68 16.91 3.13
C ILE A 738 -43.08 17.57 4.40
N SER A 739 -41.88 18.18 4.32
CA SER A 739 -41.23 18.83 5.46
C SER A 739 -41.00 20.33 5.22
N VAL A 740 -41.28 21.16 6.23
CA VAL A 740 -40.89 22.58 6.27
C VAL A 740 -39.89 22.77 7.40
N GLY A 741 -38.73 23.33 7.08
CA GLY A 741 -37.70 23.61 8.09
C GLY A 741 -36.61 24.54 7.58
N ALA A 742 -36.01 25.28 8.50
CA ALA A 742 -34.90 26.17 8.28
C ALA A 742 -33.76 25.82 9.24
N CYS A 743 -32.54 25.80 8.73
CA CYS A 743 -31.34 25.63 9.53
C CYS A 743 -30.45 26.86 9.33
N HIS A 744 -30.02 27.45 10.44
CA HIS A 744 -28.99 28.47 10.47
C HIS A 744 -27.73 27.85 11.06
N SER A 745 -26.65 27.81 10.28
CA SER A 745 -25.34 27.38 10.74
C SER A 745 -24.39 28.56 10.63
N ASN A 746 -23.76 28.96 11.73
CA ASN A 746 -22.77 30.02 11.67
C ASN A 746 -21.38 29.41 11.41
N GLU A 747 -20.95 29.41 10.14
CA GLU A 747 -19.60 28.98 9.75
C GLU A 747 -18.66 30.20 9.66
N ASP A 748 -18.15 30.68 10.79
CA ASP A 748 -17.06 31.65 10.76
C ASP A 748 -15.72 30.93 10.49
N ASN A 749 -15.55 30.47 9.24
CA ASN A 749 -14.23 30.18 8.68
C ASN A 749 -13.64 31.42 7.97
N ASN A 750 -14.20 32.61 8.21
CA ASN A 750 -13.53 33.83 7.83
C ASN A 750 -12.43 34.11 8.86
N LEU A 751 -11.18 33.98 8.42
CA LEU A 751 -10.05 34.70 9.00
C LEU A 751 -10.51 36.15 9.19
N ASN A 752 -10.74 36.56 10.44
CA ASN A 752 -11.14 37.93 10.75
C ASN A 752 -9.87 38.80 10.69
N VAL A 753 -9.39 39.04 9.46
CA VAL A 753 -8.22 39.86 9.19
C VAL A 753 -8.66 41.31 9.24
N ARG A 754 -8.40 41.99 10.36
CA ARG A 754 -8.58 43.44 10.43
C ARG A 754 -7.42 44.15 9.74
N THR A 755 -6.20 43.59 9.81
CA THR A 755 -4.99 44.00 9.06
C THR A 755 -4.03 42.81 8.88
N ALA A 756 -3.02 42.94 8.01
CA ALA A 756 -2.04 41.87 7.70
C ALA A 756 -1.22 41.36 8.90
N SER A 757 -1.26 42.03 10.05
CA SER A 757 -0.49 41.69 11.26
C SER A 757 -1.36 41.34 12.46
N ASP A 758 -2.69 41.43 12.36
CA ASP A 758 -3.62 41.27 13.48
C ASP A 758 -4.64 40.17 13.14
N ILE A 759 -4.26 38.94 13.45
CA ILE A 759 -5.09 37.74 13.35
C ILE A 759 -5.62 37.47 14.76
N ASP A 760 -6.88 37.83 15.00
CA ASP A 760 -7.54 37.46 16.25
C ASP A 760 -7.54 35.92 16.38
N PRO A 761 -7.24 35.34 17.56
CA PRO A 761 -7.42 33.92 17.77
C PRO A 761 -8.91 33.60 17.57
N ASN A 762 -9.23 32.80 16.54
CA ASN A 762 -10.59 32.40 16.22
C ASN A 762 -11.36 32.00 17.50
N ALA A 763 -12.28 32.85 17.93
CA ALA A 763 -13.22 32.55 19.00
C ALA A 763 -14.22 31.51 18.45
N SER A 764 -13.81 30.24 18.48
CA SER A 764 -14.57 29.11 17.96
C SER A 764 -15.83 28.82 18.78
N THR A 765 -16.86 29.65 18.60
CA THR A 765 -18.23 29.34 19.05
C THR A 765 -19.09 29.00 17.83
N THR A 766 -18.71 27.91 17.17
CA THR A 766 -19.51 27.31 16.11
C THR A 766 -20.80 26.75 16.71
N HIS A 767 -21.94 27.20 16.21
CA HIS A 767 -23.23 26.65 16.59
C HIS A 767 -24.17 26.60 15.38
N SER A 768 -25.11 25.66 15.42
CA SER A 768 -26.17 25.53 14.44
C SER A 768 -27.51 25.37 15.12
N GLU A 769 -28.50 26.06 14.58
CA GLU A 769 -29.86 26.09 15.06
C GLU A 769 -30.77 25.67 13.92
N CYS A 770 -31.52 24.59 14.11
CA CYS A 770 -32.47 24.11 13.12
C CYS A 770 -33.86 24.08 13.73
N ILE A 771 -34.84 24.55 12.95
CA ILE A 771 -36.26 24.39 13.23
C ILE A 771 -36.84 23.56 12.11
N ALA A 772 -37.48 22.44 12.43
CA ALA A 772 -38.12 21.58 11.44
C ALA A 772 -39.45 21.02 11.94
N CYS A 773 -40.49 21.15 11.13
CA CYS A 773 -41.79 20.53 11.32
C CYS A 773 -41.93 19.39 10.30
N LYS A 774 -41.99 18.15 10.78
CA LYS A 774 -42.06 16.94 9.94
C LYS A 774 -42.72 15.76 10.67
N LEU A 775 -43.46 14.95 9.93
CA LEU A 775 -43.88 13.61 10.37
C LEU A 775 -42.69 12.66 10.23
N ASN A 776 -41.92 12.47 11.31
CA ASN A 776 -40.98 11.36 11.40
C ASN A 776 -41.36 10.45 12.57
N PHE A 777 -40.88 9.21 12.56
CA PHE A 777 -41.28 8.23 13.56
C PHE A 777 -40.90 8.67 14.99
N GLU A 778 -39.82 9.45 15.15
CA GLU A 778 -39.35 10.00 16.44
C GLU A 778 -40.32 11.06 17.00
N THR A 779 -40.71 12.06 16.20
CA THR A 779 -41.70 13.09 16.59
C THR A 779 -43.09 12.50 16.76
N VAL A 780 -43.48 11.50 15.95
CA VAL A 780 -44.75 10.78 16.11
C VAL A 780 -44.76 9.95 17.39
N THR A 781 -43.68 9.22 17.71
CA THR A 781 -43.60 8.47 18.97
C THR A 781 -43.60 9.38 20.18
N ASN A 782 -42.89 10.52 20.14
CA ASN A 782 -42.91 11.51 21.21
C ASN A 782 -44.30 12.12 21.39
N SER A 783 -45.00 12.43 20.30
CA SER A 783 -46.39 12.92 20.35
C SER A 783 -47.35 11.86 20.94
N LEU A 784 -47.06 10.56 20.77
CA LEU A 784 -47.81 9.44 21.36
C LEU A 784 -47.44 9.15 22.83
N VAL A 785 -46.33 9.68 23.35
CA VAL A 785 -45.98 9.57 24.79
C VAL A 785 -47.05 10.26 25.66
N HIS A 786 -47.78 11.22 25.11
CA HIS A 786 -48.95 11.83 25.78
C HIS A 786 -50.08 10.83 26.08
N LEU A 787 -50.12 9.67 25.39
CA LEU A 787 -51.12 8.62 25.56
C LEU A 787 -50.63 7.45 26.43
N SER A 788 -49.31 7.29 26.62
CA SER A 788 -48.72 6.27 27.50
C SER A 788 -47.24 6.58 27.81
N THR A 789 -46.89 6.56 29.10
CA THR A 789 -45.52 6.83 29.62
C THR A 789 -44.50 5.76 29.23
N ASP A 790 -44.94 4.56 28.86
CA ASP A 790 -44.06 3.43 28.51
C ASP A 790 -43.57 3.48 27.06
N VAL A 791 -44.20 4.31 26.20
CA VAL A 791 -43.91 4.39 24.76
C VAL A 791 -42.52 4.98 24.50
N GLY A 792 -42.12 6.00 25.26
CA GLY A 792 -40.82 6.67 25.13
C GLY A 792 -39.63 5.74 25.42
N PRO A 793 -39.54 5.15 26.63
CA PRO A 793 -38.46 4.22 26.97
C PRO A 793 -38.39 3.00 26.03
N THR A 794 -39.55 2.43 25.66
CA THR A 794 -39.63 1.29 24.74
C THR A 794 -39.12 1.66 23.34
N PHE A 795 -39.45 2.87 22.86
CA PHE A 795 -38.97 3.38 21.58
C PHE A 795 -37.45 3.54 21.55
N PHE A 796 -36.87 4.22 22.54
CA PHE A 796 -35.43 4.43 22.58
C PHE A 796 -34.66 3.11 22.71
N LEU A 797 -35.18 2.13 23.48
CA LEU A 797 -34.63 0.79 23.54
C LEU A 797 -34.71 0.05 22.19
N PHE A 798 -35.87 0.09 21.51
CA PHE A 798 -36.02 -0.51 20.18
C PHE A 798 -35.10 0.16 19.15
N ARG A 799 -35.03 1.49 19.14
CA ARG A 799 -34.13 2.27 18.29
C ARG A 799 -32.67 1.92 18.56
N ALA A 800 -32.28 1.77 19.83
CA ALA A 800 -30.92 1.38 20.20
C ALA A 800 -30.57 -0.02 19.66
N VAL A 801 -31.48 -1.00 19.82
CA VAL A 801 -31.31 -2.36 19.26
C VAL A 801 -31.30 -2.34 17.74
N PHE A 802 -32.18 -1.57 17.09
CA PHE A 802 -32.27 -1.47 15.64
C PHE A 802 -31.03 -0.78 15.05
N ARG A 803 -30.55 0.31 15.65
CA ARG A 803 -29.31 0.99 15.23
C ARG A 803 -28.08 0.14 15.50
N LEU A 804 -28.03 -0.59 16.61
CA LEU A 804 -27.00 -1.60 16.86
C LEU A 804 -27.01 -2.67 15.76
N TYR A 805 -28.18 -3.23 15.44
CA TYR A 805 -28.33 -4.23 14.40
C TYR A 805 -27.94 -3.73 13.00
N LYS A 806 -28.44 -2.55 12.60
CA LYS A 806 -28.11 -1.93 11.31
C LYS A 806 -26.65 -1.51 11.26
N GLY A 807 -26.14 -0.93 12.34
CA GLY A 807 -24.75 -0.51 12.51
C GLY A 807 -23.81 -1.68 12.38
N LEU A 808 -24.04 -2.77 13.13
CA LEU A 808 -23.26 -4.01 13.06
C LEU A 808 -23.30 -4.66 11.68
N LYS A 809 -24.30 -4.38 10.85
CA LYS A 809 -24.41 -4.90 9.47
C LYS A 809 -23.63 -4.11 8.42
N ASP A 810 -22.92 -3.03 8.79
CA ASP A 810 -22.08 -2.27 7.85
C ASP A 810 -21.11 -3.23 7.10
N PRO A 811 -21.17 -3.27 5.76
CA PRO A 811 -20.35 -4.19 4.97
C PRO A 811 -18.91 -3.70 4.78
N HIS A 812 -18.59 -2.43 5.03
CA HIS A 812 -17.29 -1.83 4.72
C HIS A 812 -16.49 -1.46 5.97
N ASN A 813 -17.13 -0.77 6.93
CA ASN A 813 -16.45 -0.11 8.04
C ASN A 813 -16.42 -0.93 9.34
N ILE A 814 -17.03 -2.11 9.35
CA ILE A 814 -16.90 -3.07 10.45
C ILE A 814 -16.00 -4.22 9.99
N PRO A 815 -14.91 -4.54 10.70
CA PRO A 815 -13.98 -5.57 10.27
C PRO A 815 -14.65 -6.92 9.99
N ARG A 816 -14.57 -7.38 8.74
CA ARG A 816 -15.07 -8.68 8.29
C ARG A 816 -14.05 -9.34 7.36
N SER A 817 -13.77 -10.61 7.61
CA SER A 817 -13.00 -11.47 6.72
C SER A 817 -13.81 -12.69 6.30
N TRP A 818 -13.46 -13.21 5.12
CA TRP A 818 -13.92 -14.47 4.59
C TRP A 818 -12.70 -15.25 4.09
N GLU A 819 -12.75 -16.56 4.21
CA GLU A 819 -11.69 -17.44 3.73
C GLU A 819 -12.32 -18.43 2.77
N ALA A 820 -11.69 -18.63 1.61
CA ALA A 820 -12.19 -19.51 0.59
C ALA A 820 -11.04 -20.42 0.14
N ASN A 821 -11.23 -21.73 0.29
CA ASN A 821 -10.23 -22.71 -0.13
C ASN A 821 -10.56 -23.17 -1.56
N PRO A 822 -9.72 -22.88 -2.58
CA PRO A 822 -9.99 -23.24 -3.97
C PRO A 822 -10.27 -24.74 -4.17
N ASN A 823 -9.55 -25.60 -3.45
CA ASN A 823 -9.68 -27.05 -3.54
C ASN A 823 -11.05 -27.54 -3.03
N PHE A 824 -11.52 -27.01 -1.90
CA PHE A 824 -12.83 -27.39 -1.37
C PHE A 824 -14.00 -26.85 -2.21
N ILE A 825 -13.78 -25.72 -2.86
CA ILE A 825 -14.74 -25.11 -3.78
C ILE A 825 -14.84 -25.93 -5.06
N SER A 826 -13.71 -26.31 -5.67
CA SER A 826 -13.69 -27.16 -6.86
C SER A 826 -14.23 -28.56 -6.60
N GLU A 827 -13.92 -29.16 -5.44
CA GLU A 827 -14.52 -30.43 -4.98
C GLU A 827 -16.05 -30.33 -4.91
N THR A 828 -16.57 -29.25 -4.30
CA THR A 828 -18.01 -29.03 -4.18
C THR A 828 -18.67 -28.83 -5.55
N TYR A 829 -18.06 -28.05 -6.43
CA TYR A 829 -18.56 -27.81 -7.79
C TYR A 829 -18.61 -29.10 -8.60
N ARG A 830 -17.57 -29.93 -8.54
CA ARG A 830 -17.57 -31.26 -9.20
C ARG A 830 -18.67 -32.17 -8.67
N ARG A 831 -18.90 -32.17 -7.35
CA ARG A 831 -19.92 -33.03 -6.71
C ARG A 831 -21.35 -32.67 -7.16
N PHE A 832 -21.63 -31.40 -7.43
CA PHE A 832 -23.00 -30.92 -7.65
C PHE A 832 -23.25 -30.33 -9.04
N GLY A 833 -22.22 -30.09 -9.86
CA GLY A 833 -22.28 -29.37 -11.14
C GLY A 833 -22.40 -27.84 -11.00
N GLU A 834 -22.78 -27.35 -9.82
CA GLU A 834 -22.90 -25.95 -9.43
C GLU A 834 -22.55 -25.80 -7.94
N ILE A 835 -22.48 -24.59 -7.39
CA ILE A 835 -22.36 -24.40 -5.93
C ILE A 835 -23.75 -24.25 -5.30
N PRO A 836 -24.24 -25.23 -4.52
CA PRO A 836 -25.56 -25.13 -3.90
C PRO A 836 -25.62 -23.94 -2.92
N LYS A 837 -26.75 -23.23 -2.86
CA LYS A 837 -26.95 -22.09 -1.93
C LYS A 837 -26.61 -22.44 -0.47
N ARG A 838 -26.92 -23.67 -0.04
CA ARG A 838 -26.59 -24.18 1.31
C ARG A 838 -25.09 -24.29 1.59
N CYS A 839 -24.27 -24.48 0.56
CA CYS A 839 -22.81 -24.65 0.66
C CYS A 839 -22.06 -23.32 0.78
N VAL A 840 -22.62 -22.24 0.22
CA VAL A 840 -21.96 -20.91 0.16
C VAL A 840 -21.44 -20.46 1.52
N ARG A 841 -22.21 -20.63 2.60
CA ARG A 841 -21.78 -20.22 3.94
C ARG A 841 -20.60 -21.05 4.48
N SER A 842 -20.52 -22.34 4.15
CA SER A 842 -19.42 -23.22 4.57
C SER A 842 -18.14 -22.90 3.80
N LEU A 843 -18.26 -22.80 2.46
CA LEU A 843 -17.15 -22.52 1.57
C LEU A 843 -16.49 -21.16 1.82
N ARG A 844 -17.30 -20.14 2.16
CA ARG A 844 -16.83 -18.80 2.58
C ARG A 844 -16.12 -18.76 3.93
N LYS A 845 -16.09 -19.88 4.65
CA LYS A 845 -15.33 -20.06 5.90
C LYS A 845 -14.13 -20.99 5.69
N GLY A 846 -13.77 -21.29 4.45
CA GLY A 846 -12.70 -22.22 4.10
C GLY A 846 -13.03 -23.67 4.48
N LYS A 847 -14.31 -24.01 4.66
CA LYS A 847 -14.76 -25.34 5.07
C LYS A 847 -15.40 -26.10 3.91
N ARG A 848 -15.19 -27.42 3.85
CA ARG A 848 -15.84 -28.30 2.88
C ARG A 848 -17.37 -28.21 2.98
N CYS A 849 -18.07 -28.40 1.86
CA CYS A 849 -19.52 -28.56 1.88
C CYS A 849 -19.91 -30.02 2.06
N LEU A 850 -20.15 -30.41 3.32
CA LEU A 850 -20.46 -31.79 3.69
C LEU A 850 -21.93 -31.93 4.10
N ALA A 851 -22.53 -33.07 3.78
CA ALA A 851 -23.97 -33.30 3.90
C ALA A 851 -24.42 -33.56 5.35
N ASN A 852 -23.53 -34.08 6.21
CA ASN A 852 -23.83 -34.42 7.61
C ASN A 852 -22.57 -34.41 8.50
N SER A 853 -22.73 -34.49 9.82
CA SER A 853 -21.61 -34.48 10.78
C SER A 853 -20.69 -35.71 10.71
N CYS A 854 -21.16 -36.83 10.16
CA CYS A 854 -20.31 -38.00 9.90
C CYS A 854 -19.37 -37.78 8.72
N GLU A 855 -19.83 -37.17 7.63
CA GLU A 855 -18.96 -36.75 6.54
C GLU A 855 -17.87 -35.79 7.06
N THR A 856 -18.20 -34.84 7.93
CA THR A 856 -17.22 -33.92 8.54
C THR A 856 -16.15 -34.66 9.32
N ASN A 857 -16.56 -35.50 10.26
CA ASN A 857 -15.64 -36.21 11.13
C ASN A 857 -14.76 -37.17 10.31
N VAL A 858 -15.34 -37.90 9.35
CA VAL A 858 -14.60 -38.78 8.43
C VAL A 858 -13.58 -38.00 7.60
N ALA A 859 -13.97 -36.87 7.02
CA ALA A 859 -13.10 -36.03 6.22
C ALA A 859 -11.91 -35.48 7.03
N GLU A 860 -12.17 -34.99 8.25
CA GLU A 860 -11.13 -34.52 9.18
C GLU A 860 -10.17 -35.65 9.55
N ALA A 861 -10.69 -36.80 10.00
CA ALA A 861 -9.85 -37.92 10.42
C ALA A 861 -8.99 -38.52 9.30
N ILE A 862 -9.49 -38.52 8.07
CA ILE A 862 -8.73 -38.92 6.88
C ILE A 862 -7.67 -37.88 6.55
N THR A 863 -8.04 -36.60 6.49
CA THR A 863 -7.12 -35.52 6.11
C THR A 863 -6.00 -35.36 7.13
N ASP A 864 -6.28 -35.57 8.42
CA ASP A 864 -5.28 -35.47 9.50
C ASP A 864 -4.28 -36.64 9.47
N LYS A 865 -4.74 -37.86 9.16
CA LYS A 865 -3.93 -39.07 9.29
C LYS A 865 -3.30 -39.56 7.99
N LEU A 866 -3.79 -39.12 6.83
CA LEU A 866 -3.40 -39.63 5.53
C LEU A 866 -3.01 -38.49 4.59
N LYS A 867 -2.01 -38.72 3.73
CA LYS A 867 -1.57 -37.85 2.64
C LYS A 867 -2.50 -38.03 1.44
N GLY A 868 -2.80 -36.95 0.71
CA GLY A 868 -3.62 -36.96 -0.51
C GLY A 868 -4.95 -36.22 -0.38
N VAL A 869 -5.59 -35.98 -1.53
CA VAL A 869 -6.88 -35.28 -1.62
C VAL A 869 -8.00 -36.32 -1.69
N ILE A 870 -9.14 -36.06 -1.03
CA ILE A 870 -10.31 -36.94 -1.10
C ILE A 870 -10.94 -36.85 -2.50
N GLU A 871 -10.88 -37.95 -3.25
CA GLU A 871 -11.51 -38.08 -4.56
C GLU A 871 -12.96 -38.57 -4.46
N LYS A 872 -13.22 -39.50 -3.54
CA LYS A 872 -14.55 -40.09 -3.31
C LYS A 872 -14.76 -40.31 -1.82
N MET A 873 -15.88 -39.92 -1.22
CA MET A 873 -16.18 -40.22 0.19
C MET A 873 -17.67 -40.44 0.47
N TYR A 874 -18.09 -41.68 0.64
CA TYR A 874 -19.42 -41.96 1.17
C TYR A 874 -19.35 -42.15 2.69
N ALA A 875 -20.04 -41.31 3.47
CA ALA A 875 -20.13 -41.47 4.93
C ALA A 875 -21.60 -41.47 5.42
N PRO A 876 -22.19 -42.65 5.67
CA PRO A 876 -23.53 -42.74 6.25
C PRO A 876 -23.52 -42.30 7.72
N LYS A 877 -24.70 -41.99 8.29
CA LYS A 877 -24.81 -41.65 9.72
C LYS A 877 -24.40 -42.81 10.63
N ASN A 878 -24.75 -44.03 10.24
CA ASN A 878 -24.36 -45.29 10.87
C ASN A 878 -23.94 -46.27 9.77
N GLY A 879 -22.76 -46.87 9.88
CA GLY A 879 -22.29 -47.89 8.93
C GLY A 879 -20.82 -47.77 8.58
N THR A 880 -20.44 -48.27 7.41
CA THR A 880 -19.07 -48.17 6.89
C THR A 880 -18.98 -47.02 5.92
N ALA A 881 -18.10 -46.06 6.21
CA ALA A 881 -17.71 -45.03 5.28
C ALA A 881 -16.57 -45.52 4.38
N THR A 882 -16.64 -45.19 3.10
CA THR A 882 -15.64 -45.52 2.07
C THR A 882 -15.04 -44.23 1.53
N VAL A 883 -13.70 -44.18 1.44
CA VAL A 883 -12.94 -42.99 1.02
C VAL A 883 -11.87 -43.37 0.01
N LYS A 884 -11.84 -42.74 -1.16
CA LYS A 884 -10.77 -42.83 -2.15
C LYS A 884 -9.90 -41.58 -2.08
N LEU A 885 -8.58 -41.75 -2.06
CA LEU A 885 -7.59 -40.66 -2.03
C LEU A 885 -6.80 -40.64 -3.33
N SER A 886 -6.35 -39.45 -3.75
CA SER A 886 -5.52 -39.27 -4.96
C SER A 886 -4.18 -40.01 -4.92
N THR A 887 -3.68 -40.30 -3.73
CA THR A 887 -2.42 -41.02 -3.47
C THR A 887 -2.60 -42.53 -3.32
N CYS A 888 -3.83 -43.06 -3.41
CA CYS A 888 -4.13 -44.46 -3.18
C CYS A 888 -5.20 -44.98 -4.15
N ASN A 889 -4.83 -45.96 -4.97
CA ASN A 889 -5.71 -46.56 -5.96
C ASN A 889 -6.83 -47.44 -5.36
N LYS A 890 -6.84 -47.66 -4.03
CA LYS A 890 -7.85 -48.49 -3.34
C LYS A 890 -8.65 -47.66 -2.33
N GLU A 891 -9.92 -48.02 -2.15
CA GLU A 891 -10.77 -47.37 -1.16
C GLU A 891 -10.37 -47.74 0.28
N ILE A 892 -10.34 -46.70 1.12
CA ILE A 892 -10.10 -46.74 2.56
C ILE A 892 -11.44 -46.86 3.26
N LYS A 893 -11.53 -47.80 4.22
CA LYS A 893 -12.78 -48.08 4.93
C LYS A 893 -12.66 -47.72 6.40
N LEU A 894 -13.68 -47.06 6.94
CA LEU A 894 -13.79 -46.77 8.37
C LEU A 894 -15.24 -46.85 8.84
N ARG A 895 -15.44 -47.15 10.12
CA ARG A 895 -16.80 -47.21 10.71
C ARG A 895 -17.25 -45.85 11.21
N THR A 896 -18.52 -45.55 11.02
CA THR A 896 -19.20 -44.34 11.48
C THR A 896 -20.36 -44.74 12.38
N ASN A 897 -20.53 -44.02 13.50
CA ASN A 897 -21.62 -44.27 14.44
C ASN A 897 -22.09 -42.95 15.06
N SER A 898 -23.29 -42.51 14.73
CA SER A 898 -23.93 -41.29 15.23
C SER A 898 -24.83 -41.62 16.43
N ARG A 899 -24.70 -40.86 17.53
CA ARG A 899 -25.65 -40.95 18.66
C ARG A 899 -26.81 -40.00 18.39
N ASN A 900 -28.05 -40.50 18.48
CA ASN A 900 -29.28 -39.78 18.10
C ASN A 900 -29.57 -38.45 18.85
N ASN A 901 -28.78 -38.06 19.86
CA ASN A 901 -29.03 -36.84 20.65
C ASN A 901 -27.84 -35.86 20.74
N THR A 902 -26.73 -36.11 20.04
CA THR A 902 -25.61 -35.14 19.98
C THR A 902 -25.17 -34.94 18.54
N ASN A 903 -24.80 -33.71 18.17
CA ASN A 903 -24.27 -33.35 16.84
C ASN A 903 -22.95 -34.07 16.45
N GLY A 904 -22.50 -35.08 17.20
CA GLY A 904 -21.22 -35.76 17.01
C GLY A 904 -21.34 -37.15 16.40
N CYS A 905 -20.52 -37.43 15.38
CA CYS A 905 -20.33 -38.76 14.82
C CYS A 905 -19.04 -39.40 15.34
N ARG A 906 -19.09 -40.61 15.90
CA ARG A 906 -17.88 -41.34 16.30
C ARG A 906 -17.30 -42.10 15.11
N ILE A 907 -15.99 -41.99 14.95
CA ILE A 907 -15.23 -42.67 13.91
C ILE A 907 -14.47 -43.84 14.52
N GLY A 908 -14.58 -45.02 13.90
CA GLY A 908 -13.80 -46.20 14.25
C GLY A 908 -12.36 -46.13 13.71
N LYS A 909 -11.56 -47.18 13.95
CA LYS A 909 -10.20 -47.28 13.39
C LYS A 909 -10.24 -47.22 11.85
N ILE A 910 -9.38 -46.38 11.29
CA ILE A 910 -9.15 -46.27 9.85
C ILE A 910 -8.40 -47.53 9.39
N LYS A 911 -8.98 -48.29 8.46
CA LYS A 911 -8.31 -49.44 7.84
C LYS A 911 -7.75 -49.01 6.49
N VAL A 912 -6.45 -48.73 6.46
CA VAL A 912 -5.72 -48.39 5.23
C VAL A 912 -5.33 -49.70 4.52
N PRO A 913 -5.58 -49.85 3.22
CA PRO A 913 -5.10 -51.01 2.46
C PRO A 913 -3.57 -51.12 2.53
N VAL A 914 -3.04 -52.34 2.65
CA VAL A 914 -1.58 -52.59 2.75
C VAL A 914 -0.81 -51.99 1.56
N SER A 915 -1.41 -51.98 0.37
CA SER A 915 -0.85 -51.39 -0.84
C SER A 915 -0.74 -49.85 -0.81
N CYS A 916 -1.27 -49.19 0.21
CA CYS A 916 -1.23 -47.74 0.37
C CYS A 916 -0.65 -47.34 1.74
N SER A 917 0.19 -48.16 2.35
CA SER A 917 0.82 -47.87 3.65
C SER A 917 1.67 -46.59 3.63
N SER A 918 2.25 -46.24 2.48
CA SER A 918 3.08 -45.04 2.28
C SER A 918 2.32 -43.71 2.40
N ILE A 919 0.98 -43.74 2.37
CA ILE A 919 0.17 -42.51 2.50
C ILE A 919 -0.10 -42.13 3.96
N ILE A 920 0.22 -42.99 4.92
CA ILE A 920 0.02 -42.69 6.33
C ILE A 920 0.97 -41.55 6.71
N LYS A 921 0.44 -40.47 7.30
CA LYS A 921 1.25 -39.39 7.85
C LYS A 921 1.89 -39.91 9.14
N GLU A 922 3.22 -39.79 9.24
CA GLU A 922 3.99 -40.19 10.43
C GLU A 922 3.68 -39.33 11.66
#